data_AF-H2XV64-F1
#
_entry.id   AF-H2XV64-F1
#
_cell.length_a   1.000
_cell.length_b   1.000
_cell.length_c   1.000
_cell.angle_alpha   90.00
_cell.angle_beta   90.00
_cell.angle_gamma   90.00
#
_symmetry.space_group_name_H-M   'P 1'
#
loop_
_entity.id
_entity.type
_entity.pdbx_description
1 polymer ?
#
loop_
_entity_poly.entity_id
_entity_poly.type
_entity_poly.pdbx_seq_one_letter_code
_entity_poly.pdbx_strand_id
1 'polypeptide(L)'
;PMCKLVPKREFLDHLYFQHHMCRVFRCKRIYSTQESYKTHLHRMHSQRETPLQSASPDLLLVHDDPLTEDKSNFITNFCKMCIKMKEHYVLPDSTYRCIDMIAFVTVFHQNVLRANINFIHGKDEYLFDSECFMTAWENIQNHTVFDSYCKSIGYVEPVQFNYIPILDTVKEFLSHNDVWQAICNNLPSNQSQGCNYFCDFTDGLFFKNHKYFKGDKNMLRLHFYCDELEVCKPLGRSSKRKNKLTGFYFVVGNIGTRHFSALRNIFLALLIPSRLIKKYGYIKLLEPLVHDIKKLETSGVQVGKTNNFICGTIATLSADNLGAHDIGGFRKCFSSGRICRFCMCSYSDIFVKSSDTEFKERTSEEHAIYVSSLEIDENLAAAYGVISKCALLDIEGFCPTISLPPDIMHDCLEGVIPYFLQFLFRSFNLSGTLLINAVNAKFKCFKFGRRDFCNKPRCLPNDVVQKNGKISLSASEAWCVFRLLPFIVGNCIPVTNENWKLYLLLADIMDVIFAPVVTDILLEQLDYNISVFYSQMLCVAKEFVKPKFHFMLHYARLIQQHGPLRYLWCMRFESYHRKVKKVVNTTKNFKNVCHSVAVRIQRQKCYEQSETLCLCDDYVDFSNRKSIDLFDLPTQVSDFVKSLTTLKTVQSLCCSSTVYCNGTKYCLGDVLIVNVYDECPIFAKLQYILSYYDSIILVTKFLRPSFNSHFHAYCVRETEDYIFVQPGYERYPECLDLYKVDDEKFIHVFHCISGQ
;
A
#
# COMPACT_ATOMS: atom_id res chain seq x y z
N PRO A 1 41.30 10.42 -52.09
CA PRO A 1 41.02 10.66 -50.66
C PRO A 1 39.54 10.41 -50.25
N MET A 2 39.01 9.23 -50.59
CA MET A 2 37.75 8.71 -50.02
C MET A 2 37.95 7.20 -49.83
N CYS A 3 38.74 6.83 -48.81
CA CYS A 3 38.80 5.45 -48.34
C CYS A 3 37.44 5.10 -47.74
N LYS A 4 36.68 4.23 -48.41
CA LYS A 4 35.43 3.67 -47.90
C LYS A 4 35.71 2.97 -46.56
N LEU A 5 35.27 3.59 -45.47
CA LEU A 5 35.18 2.96 -44.16
C LEU A 5 34.10 1.88 -44.25
N VAL A 6 34.46 0.63 -43.94
CA VAL A 6 33.48 -0.43 -43.70
C VAL A 6 32.69 -0.06 -42.45
N PRO A 7 31.35 -0.15 -42.43
CA PRO A 7 30.55 0.09 -41.24
C PRO A 7 31.03 -0.83 -40.10
N LYS A 8 31.32 -0.25 -38.93
CA LYS A 8 31.83 -0.95 -37.74
C LYS A 8 31.03 -2.23 -37.39
N ARG A 9 29.75 -2.28 -37.77
CA ARG A 9 28.83 -3.39 -37.51
C ARG A 9 29.13 -4.63 -38.37
N GLU A 10 29.27 -4.48 -39.68
CA GLU A 10 29.60 -5.60 -40.59
C GLU A 10 30.97 -6.21 -40.29
N PHE A 11 31.92 -5.39 -39.84
CA PHE A 11 33.23 -5.83 -39.38
C PHE A 11 33.16 -6.66 -38.09
N LEU A 12 32.36 -6.23 -37.11
CA LEU A 12 32.14 -6.96 -35.86
C LEU A 12 31.40 -8.28 -36.09
N ASP A 13 30.45 -8.29 -37.03
CA ASP A 13 29.71 -9.50 -37.41
C ASP A 13 30.64 -10.51 -38.08
N HIS A 14 31.49 -10.10 -39.04
CA HIS A 14 32.49 -11.00 -39.64
C HIS A 14 33.46 -11.58 -38.60
N LEU A 15 33.98 -10.75 -37.68
CA LEU A 15 34.87 -11.20 -36.60
C LEU A 15 34.21 -12.20 -35.66
N TYR A 16 32.93 -11.98 -35.33
CA TYR A 16 32.17 -12.86 -34.45
C TYR A 16 31.80 -14.18 -35.15
N PHE A 17 31.27 -14.14 -36.37
CA PHE A 17 30.81 -15.34 -37.06
C PHE A 17 31.95 -16.22 -37.59
N GLN A 18 33.02 -15.63 -38.11
CA GLN A 18 34.09 -16.38 -38.78
C GLN A 18 35.32 -16.61 -37.91
N HIS A 19 35.51 -15.81 -36.84
CA HIS A 19 36.78 -15.78 -36.11
C HIS A 19 36.65 -15.70 -34.57
N HIS A 20 35.48 -15.94 -33.96
CA HIS A 20 35.27 -15.85 -32.50
C HIS A 20 36.20 -16.73 -31.66
N MET A 21 36.73 -17.82 -32.23
CA MET A 21 37.71 -18.72 -31.58
C MET A 21 39.17 -18.43 -31.98
N CYS A 22 39.43 -17.49 -32.89
CA CYS A 22 40.75 -17.14 -33.38
C CYS A 22 41.42 -16.03 -32.52
N ARG A 23 42.76 -16.02 -32.45
CA ARG A 23 43.55 -14.98 -31.76
C ARG A 23 43.31 -13.57 -32.31
N VAL A 24 42.86 -13.45 -33.57
CA VAL A 24 42.51 -12.18 -34.21
C VAL A 24 41.34 -11.49 -33.49
N PHE A 25 40.34 -12.24 -33.01
CA PHE A 25 39.21 -11.70 -32.25
C PHE A 25 39.62 -11.08 -30.90
N ARG A 26 40.71 -11.59 -30.30
CA ARG A 26 41.25 -11.10 -29.02
C ARG A 26 42.28 -9.96 -29.15
N CYS A 27 42.69 -9.60 -30.37
CA CYS A 27 43.82 -8.69 -30.61
C CYS A 27 43.51 -7.20 -30.33
N LYS A 28 42.24 -6.78 -30.20
CA LYS A 28 41.76 -5.40 -29.90
C LYS A 28 42.39 -4.24 -30.72
N ARG A 29 43.19 -4.52 -31.75
CA ARG A 29 43.78 -3.51 -32.65
C ARG A 29 42.73 -2.90 -33.56
N ILE A 30 42.82 -1.58 -33.76
CA ILE A 30 41.96 -0.80 -34.65
C ILE A 30 42.72 -0.54 -35.96
N TYR A 31 42.07 -0.79 -37.10
CA TYR A 31 42.68 -0.69 -38.42
C TYR A 31 42.08 0.50 -39.18
N SER A 32 42.94 1.31 -39.81
CA SER A 32 42.52 2.48 -40.58
C SER A 32 42.10 2.15 -42.01
N THR A 33 42.49 0.99 -42.54
CA THR A 33 42.17 0.54 -43.91
C THR A 33 41.95 -0.97 -44.00
N GLN A 34 41.15 -1.42 -44.98
CA GLN A 34 40.84 -2.84 -45.21
C GLN A 34 42.10 -3.66 -45.59
N GLU A 35 43.04 -3.06 -46.33
CA GLU A 35 44.34 -3.67 -46.68
C GLU A 35 45.12 -4.07 -45.41
N SER A 36 45.20 -3.16 -44.43
CA SER A 36 45.95 -3.39 -43.19
C SER A 36 45.37 -4.52 -42.32
N TYR A 37 44.05 -4.70 -42.35
CA TYR A 37 43.37 -5.81 -41.68
C TYR A 37 43.70 -7.14 -42.35
N LYS A 38 43.61 -7.21 -43.70
CA LYS A 38 43.93 -8.43 -44.45
C LYS A 38 45.38 -8.88 -44.22
N THR A 39 46.34 -7.96 -44.22
CA THR A 39 47.76 -8.28 -43.93
C THR A 39 47.96 -8.82 -42.51
N HIS A 40 47.26 -8.28 -41.52
CA HIS A 40 47.33 -8.78 -40.15
C HIS A 40 46.71 -10.18 -40.00
N LEU A 41 45.57 -10.41 -40.65
CA LEU A 41 44.88 -11.69 -40.66
C LEU A 41 45.76 -12.78 -41.30
N HIS A 42 46.38 -12.45 -42.44
CA HIS A 42 47.31 -13.34 -43.13
C HIS A 42 48.52 -13.70 -42.25
N ARG A 43 49.11 -12.72 -41.54
CA ARG A 43 50.24 -12.96 -40.60
C ARG A 43 49.87 -13.85 -39.41
N MET A 44 48.65 -13.74 -38.89
CA MET A 44 48.20 -14.51 -37.72
C MET A 44 47.80 -15.94 -38.08
N HIS A 45 47.42 -16.19 -39.34
CA HIS A 45 47.06 -17.52 -39.85
C HIS A 45 48.23 -18.23 -40.56
N SER A 46 49.28 -17.53 -40.99
CA SER A 46 50.45 -18.11 -41.65
C SER A 46 51.49 -18.75 -40.73
N GLN A 47 51.24 -18.85 -39.41
CA GLN A 47 52.15 -19.50 -38.44
C GLN A 47 51.74 -20.93 -38.05
N ARG A 48 50.83 -21.57 -38.79
CA ARG A 48 50.49 -22.99 -38.56
C ARG A 48 50.33 -23.74 -39.88
N GLU A 49 51.44 -24.28 -40.39
CA GLU A 49 51.39 -25.43 -41.31
C GLU A 49 51.96 -26.68 -40.62
N THR A 50 51.04 -27.60 -40.29
CA THR A 50 51.14 -29.09 -40.34
C THR A 50 52.16 -29.84 -39.44
N PRO A 51 52.08 -31.19 -39.26
CA PRO A 51 51.16 -32.18 -39.85
C PRO A 51 50.51 -33.17 -38.84
N LEU A 52 49.40 -33.83 -39.20
CA LEU A 52 49.11 -35.23 -38.81
C LEU A 52 47.92 -35.81 -39.60
N GLN A 53 48.12 -37.04 -40.06
CA GLN A 53 47.26 -37.84 -40.93
C GLN A 53 46.02 -38.41 -40.23
N SER A 54 44.93 -38.44 -41.01
CA SER A 54 43.82 -39.41 -41.06
C SER A 54 43.40 -40.17 -39.79
N ALA A 55 42.30 -39.70 -39.20
CA ALA A 55 41.24 -40.57 -38.68
C ALA A 55 39.89 -39.90 -39.03
N SER A 56 39.09 -40.56 -39.84
CA SER A 56 37.77 -40.10 -40.30
C SER A 56 36.75 -40.13 -39.17
N PRO A 57 36.04 -39.04 -38.89
CA PRO A 57 34.77 -39.10 -38.18
C PRO A 57 33.64 -39.09 -39.21
N ASP A 58 32.82 -40.14 -39.16
CA ASP A 58 31.51 -40.23 -39.82
C ASP A 58 30.65 -39.01 -39.47
N LEU A 59 30.74 -37.97 -40.30
CA LEU A 59 29.66 -37.03 -40.52
C LEU A 59 28.76 -37.68 -41.55
N LEU A 60 27.55 -38.04 -41.13
CA LEU A 60 26.42 -38.34 -41.99
C LEU A 60 26.38 -37.32 -43.14
N LEU A 61 26.89 -37.72 -44.30
CA LEU A 61 26.58 -37.12 -45.58
C LEU A 61 25.08 -37.28 -45.78
N VAL A 62 24.32 -36.26 -45.41
CA VAL A 62 23.05 -36.02 -46.09
C VAL A 62 23.46 -35.55 -47.47
N HIS A 63 23.24 -36.41 -48.46
CA HIS A 63 23.36 -36.04 -49.87
C HIS A 63 22.58 -34.74 -50.11
N ASP A 64 23.27 -33.71 -50.58
CA ASP A 64 22.64 -32.56 -51.23
C ASP A 64 22.00 -33.07 -52.54
N ASP A 65 20.80 -33.63 -52.42
CA ASP A 65 19.88 -33.61 -53.54
C ASP A 65 19.53 -32.14 -53.80
N PRO A 66 19.52 -31.66 -55.06
CA PRO A 66 18.99 -30.35 -55.36
C PRO A 66 17.56 -30.32 -54.81
N LEU A 67 17.33 -29.50 -53.78
CA LEU A 67 16.01 -29.31 -53.22
C LEU A 67 15.09 -28.95 -54.39
N THR A 68 14.14 -29.83 -54.69
CA THR A 68 13.10 -29.55 -55.68
C THR A 68 12.48 -28.19 -55.37
N GLU A 69 12.09 -27.45 -56.39
CA GLU A 69 11.60 -26.06 -56.31
C GLU A 69 10.54 -25.88 -55.19
N ASP A 70 9.73 -26.92 -54.99
CA ASP A 70 8.80 -27.07 -53.86
C ASP A 70 9.51 -26.97 -52.49
N LYS A 71 10.46 -27.85 -52.15
CA LYS A 71 11.11 -27.83 -50.82
C LYS A 71 11.76 -26.48 -50.47
N SER A 72 12.30 -25.78 -51.48
CA SER A 72 12.84 -24.43 -51.33
C SER A 72 11.75 -23.39 -50.98
N ASN A 73 10.60 -23.48 -51.63
CA ASN A 73 9.44 -22.63 -51.35
C ASN A 73 8.86 -22.88 -49.95
N PHE A 74 8.80 -24.14 -49.49
CA PHE A 74 8.38 -24.45 -48.11
C PHE A 74 9.27 -23.79 -47.07
N ILE A 75 10.59 -24.00 -47.18
CA ILE A 75 11.56 -23.45 -46.21
C ILE A 75 11.44 -21.92 -46.20
N THR A 76 11.33 -21.30 -47.37
CA THR A 76 11.20 -19.85 -47.51
C THR A 76 9.91 -19.32 -46.88
N ASN A 77 8.76 -19.95 -47.15
CA ASN A 77 7.46 -19.54 -46.60
C ASN A 77 7.39 -19.77 -45.09
N PHE A 78 7.95 -20.88 -44.61
CA PHE A 78 8.08 -21.18 -43.19
C PHE A 78 8.99 -20.17 -42.46
N CYS A 79 10.13 -19.79 -43.04
CA CYS A 79 10.97 -18.75 -42.48
C CYS A 79 10.26 -17.38 -42.42
N LYS A 80 9.51 -17.00 -43.46
CA LYS A 80 8.67 -15.79 -43.46
C LYS A 80 7.61 -15.83 -42.37
N MET A 81 7.01 -16.99 -42.10
CA MET A 81 6.10 -17.23 -40.98
C MET A 81 6.75 -16.90 -39.65
N CYS A 82 7.91 -17.52 -39.37
CA CYS A 82 8.63 -17.39 -38.12
C CYS A 82 9.08 -15.93 -37.86
N ILE A 83 9.48 -15.22 -38.92
CA ILE A 83 9.84 -13.79 -38.84
C ILE A 83 8.59 -12.95 -38.55
N LYS A 84 7.48 -13.15 -39.25
CA LYS A 84 6.22 -12.42 -39.00
C LYS A 84 5.64 -12.72 -37.60
N MET A 85 5.77 -13.95 -37.09
CA MET A 85 5.43 -14.30 -35.69
C MET A 85 6.23 -13.44 -34.70
N LYS A 86 7.53 -13.26 -34.96
CA LYS A 86 8.44 -12.49 -34.11
C LYS A 86 8.17 -10.98 -34.12
N GLU A 87 7.69 -10.45 -35.25
CA GLU A 87 7.37 -9.02 -35.40
C GLU A 87 6.03 -8.63 -34.75
N HIS A 88 5.02 -9.52 -34.77
CA HIS A 88 3.69 -9.22 -34.23
C HIS A 88 3.45 -9.75 -32.80
N TYR A 89 4.20 -10.76 -32.34
CA TYR A 89 4.07 -11.35 -31.01
C TYR A 89 5.42 -11.46 -30.30
N VAL A 90 5.48 -10.99 -29.04
CA VAL A 90 6.69 -11.13 -28.21
C VAL A 90 6.62 -12.46 -27.47
N LEU A 91 7.23 -13.49 -28.06
CA LEU A 91 7.53 -14.76 -27.37
C LEU A 91 8.88 -14.61 -26.65
N PRO A 92 8.97 -14.91 -25.35
CA PRO A 92 10.26 -14.96 -24.64
C PRO A 92 11.25 -15.90 -25.35
N ASP A 93 12.55 -15.58 -25.33
CA ASP A 93 13.61 -16.43 -25.92
C ASP A 93 13.61 -17.86 -25.35
N SER A 94 13.18 -18.04 -24.10
CA SER A 94 12.99 -19.36 -23.49
C SER A 94 11.87 -20.15 -24.17
N THR A 95 10.83 -19.48 -24.65
CA THR A 95 9.74 -20.09 -25.39
C THR A 95 10.20 -20.53 -26.77
N TYR A 96 11.07 -19.77 -27.44
CA TYR A 96 11.66 -20.15 -28.74
C TYR A 96 12.56 -21.39 -28.66
N ARG A 97 13.34 -21.54 -27.59
CA ARG A 97 14.28 -22.66 -27.42
C ARG A 97 13.60 -23.99 -27.06
N CYS A 98 12.34 -23.94 -26.64
CA CYS A 98 11.56 -25.12 -26.27
C CYS A 98 10.53 -25.52 -27.35
N ILE A 99 10.50 -24.82 -28.50
CA ILE A 99 9.66 -25.22 -29.63
C ILE A 99 10.16 -26.55 -30.18
N ASP A 100 9.46 -27.64 -29.87
CA ASP A 100 9.54 -28.84 -30.69
C ASP A 100 8.92 -28.50 -32.06
N MET A 101 9.79 -28.13 -32.99
CA MET A 101 9.43 -27.73 -34.34
C MET A 101 8.66 -28.82 -35.09
N ILE A 102 8.91 -30.09 -34.79
CA ILE A 102 8.24 -31.22 -35.43
C ILE A 102 6.80 -31.30 -34.92
N ALA A 103 6.60 -31.23 -33.59
CA ALA A 103 5.26 -31.17 -33.01
C ALA A 103 4.50 -29.90 -33.47
N PHE A 104 5.20 -28.77 -33.55
CA PHE A 104 4.65 -27.49 -34.00
C PHE A 104 4.10 -27.59 -35.42
N VAL A 105 4.92 -28.10 -36.35
CA VAL A 105 4.57 -28.29 -37.77
C VAL A 105 3.48 -29.36 -37.92
N THR A 106 3.55 -30.46 -37.17
CA THR A 106 2.55 -31.56 -37.25
C THR A 106 1.15 -31.09 -36.85
N VAL A 107 1.03 -30.29 -35.79
CA VAL A 107 -0.26 -29.79 -35.31
C VAL A 107 -0.75 -28.60 -36.15
N PHE A 108 0.16 -27.76 -36.66
CA PHE A 108 -0.14 -26.74 -37.68
C PHE A 108 -0.79 -27.40 -38.89
N HIS A 109 -0.17 -28.47 -39.38
CA HIS A 109 -0.62 -29.25 -40.52
C HIS A 109 -2.02 -29.84 -40.33
N GLN A 110 -2.29 -30.40 -39.15
CA GLN A 110 -3.61 -30.97 -38.84
C GLN A 110 -4.74 -29.94 -38.75
N ASN A 111 -4.46 -28.72 -38.32
CA ASN A 111 -5.48 -27.68 -38.16
C ASN A 111 -5.75 -26.91 -39.46
N VAL A 112 -4.74 -26.71 -40.31
CA VAL A 112 -4.95 -26.16 -41.67
C VAL A 112 -5.86 -27.08 -42.49
N LEU A 113 -5.66 -28.40 -42.40
CA LEU A 113 -6.54 -29.40 -43.01
C LEU A 113 -7.98 -29.36 -42.47
N ARG A 114 -8.17 -28.93 -41.21
CA ARG A 114 -9.51 -28.79 -40.59
C ARG A 114 -10.21 -27.48 -40.90
N ALA A 115 -9.47 -26.42 -41.25
CA ALA A 115 -9.98 -25.04 -41.32
C ALA A 115 -10.50 -24.62 -42.72
N ASN A 116 -11.03 -25.55 -43.50
CA ASN A 116 -11.55 -25.36 -44.87
C ASN A 116 -10.47 -25.22 -45.95
N ILE A 117 -9.85 -26.34 -46.32
CA ILE A 117 -9.43 -26.47 -47.70
C ILE A 117 -9.97 -27.79 -48.23
N ASN A 118 -11.01 -27.71 -49.06
CA ASN A 118 -11.36 -28.77 -50.00
C ASN A 118 -10.16 -28.93 -50.94
N PHE A 119 -9.18 -29.72 -50.53
CA PHE A 119 -7.94 -29.85 -51.28
C PHE A 119 -8.18 -30.71 -52.52
N ILE A 120 -8.11 -30.05 -53.68
CA ILE A 120 -7.97 -30.64 -55.02
C ILE A 120 -6.52 -31.17 -55.24
N HIS A 121 -5.63 -31.00 -54.26
CA HIS A 121 -4.20 -31.31 -54.33
C HIS A 121 -3.68 -31.95 -53.04
N GLY A 122 -2.61 -32.74 -53.10
CA GLY A 122 -2.16 -33.66 -52.05
C GLY A 122 -1.95 -33.01 -50.67
N LYS A 123 -1.91 -33.84 -49.61
CA LYS A 123 -1.89 -33.45 -48.18
C LYS A 123 -0.88 -32.36 -47.79
N ASP A 124 0.17 -32.13 -48.59
CA ASP A 124 1.29 -31.24 -48.27
C ASP A 124 1.44 -30.06 -49.27
N GLU A 125 0.64 -30.00 -50.35
CA GLU A 125 0.85 -29.06 -51.47
C GLU A 125 0.58 -27.57 -51.09
N TYR A 126 -0.23 -27.35 -50.05
CA TYR A 126 -0.64 -26.02 -49.59
C TYR A 126 0.46 -25.16 -48.98
N LEU A 127 1.54 -25.79 -48.52
CA LEU A 127 2.67 -25.08 -47.93
C LEU A 127 3.56 -24.44 -49.02
N PHE A 128 3.38 -24.88 -50.26
CA PHE A 128 4.07 -24.37 -51.45
C PHE A 128 3.23 -23.31 -52.19
N ASP A 129 1.92 -23.24 -51.93
CA ASP A 129 1.01 -22.22 -52.46
C ASP A 129 0.94 -20.98 -51.55
N SER A 130 1.34 -19.83 -52.10
CA SER A 130 1.35 -18.54 -51.41
C SER A 130 -0.03 -18.09 -50.89
N GLU A 131 -1.10 -18.32 -51.63
CA GLU A 131 -2.44 -17.82 -51.31
C GLU A 131 -3.10 -18.69 -50.23
N CYS A 132 -2.93 -20.02 -50.36
CA CYS A 132 -3.38 -20.97 -49.35
C CYS A 132 -2.63 -20.79 -48.02
N PHE A 133 -1.32 -20.58 -48.08
CA PHE A 133 -0.48 -20.29 -46.91
C PHE A 133 -0.90 -19.00 -46.19
N MET A 134 -1.19 -17.93 -46.94
CA MET A 134 -1.65 -16.65 -46.36
C MET A 134 -3.02 -16.77 -45.69
N THR A 135 -3.93 -17.56 -46.26
CA THR A 135 -5.27 -17.80 -45.69
C THR A 135 -5.18 -18.64 -44.40
N ALA A 136 -4.36 -19.70 -44.41
CA ALA A 136 -4.06 -20.48 -43.21
C ALA A 136 -3.41 -19.62 -42.11
N TRP A 137 -2.53 -18.71 -42.49
CA TRP A 137 -1.87 -17.77 -41.60
C TRP A 137 -2.84 -16.78 -40.94
N GLU A 138 -3.79 -16.21 -41.68
CA GLU A 138 -4.83 -15.34 -41.13
C GLU A 138 -5.71 -16.06 -40.10
N ASN A 139 -6.03 -17.34 -40.32
CA ASN A 139 -6.78 -18.14 -39.35
C ASN A 139 -6.02 -18.38 -38.03
N ILE A 140 -4.69 -18.51 -38.07
CA ILE A 140 -3.85 -18.68 -36.87
C ILE A 140 -3.67 -17.38 -36.08
N GLN A 141 -3.82 -16.22 -36.73
CA GLN A 141 -3.84 -14.94 -36.02
C GLN A 141 -5.06 -14.79 -35.09
N ASN A 142 -6.05 -15.67 -35.20
CA ASN A 142 -7.13 -15.74 -34.24
C ASN A 142 -6.60 -16.16 -32.85
N HIS A 143 -6.62 -15.21 -31.91
CA HIS A 143 -6.09 -15.37 -30.55
C HIS A 143 -6.59 -16.63 -29.84
N THR A 144 -7.84 -17.03 -30.06
CA THR A 144 -8.45 -18.22 -29.45
C THR A 144 -7.86 -19.52 -30.00
N VAL A 145 -7.54 -19.56 -31.29
CA VAL A 145 -6.94 -20.72 -31.97
C VAL A 145 -5.47 -20.87 -31.56
N PHE A 146 -4.72 -19.76 -31.53
CA PHE A 146 -3.32 -19.74 -31.11
C PHE A 146 -3.13 -20.12 -29.63
N ASP A 147 -4.00 -19.62 -28.74
CA ASP A 147 -3.95 -19.98 -27.31
C ASP A 147 -4.33 -21.44 -27.05
N SER A 148 -5.34 -21.97 -27.76
CA SER A 148 -5.68 -23.40 -27.72
C SER A 148 -4.52 -24.27 -28.22
N TYR A 149 -3.79 -23.80 -29.23
CA TYR A 149 -2.63 -24.45 -29.81
C TYR A 149 -1.44 -24.52 -28.82
N CYS A 150 -1.05 -23.39 -28.21
CA CYS A 150 0.02 -23.38 -27.21
C CYS A 150 -0.29 -24.34 -26.04
N LYS A 151 -1.55 -24.41 -25.61
CA LYS A 151 -1.98 -25.33 -24.54
C LYS A 151 -1.92 -26.80 -24.96
N SER A 152 -2.24 -27.15 -26.20
CA SER A 152 -2.26 -28.55 -26.66
C SER A 152 -0.87 -29.20 -26.77
N ILE A 153 0.18 -28.38 -26.95
CA ILE A 153 1.57 -28.85 -27.00
C ILE A 153 2.31 -28.62 -25.65
N GLY A 154 1.58 -28.39 -24.56
CA GLY A 154 2.12 -28.34 -23.19
C GLY A 154 2.74 -27.02 -22.76
N TYR A 155 2.51 -25.92 -23.48
CA TYR A 155 3.10 -24.61 -23.16
C TYR A 155 2.27 -23.87 -22.12
N VAL A 156 2.96 -23.09 -21.29
CA VAL A 156 2.36 -22.28 -20.23
C VAL A 156 2.49 -20.80 -20.60
N GLU A 157 1.40 -20.03 -20.52
CA GLU A 157 1.45 -18.57 -20.63
C GLU A 157 2.56 -17.99 -19.74
N PRO A 158 3.40 -17.05 -20.24
CA PRO A 158 4.36 -16.36 -19.38
C PRO A 158 3.62 -15.65 -18.25
N VAL A 159 4.06 -15.88 -17.02
CA VAL A 159 3.50 -15.27 -15.82
C VAL A 159 3.87 -13.78 -15.84
N GLN A 160 2.92 -12.93 -16.22
CA GLN A 160 3.16 -11.48 -16.30
C GLN A 160 2.66 -10.79 -15.02
N PHE A 161 3.61 -10.38 -14.19
CA PHE A 161 3.43 -9.45 -13.08
C PHE A 161 4.62 -8.48 -13.07
N ASN A 162 4.55 -7.42 -12.26
CA ASN A 162 5.62 -6.44 -12.19
C ASN A 162 6.18 -6.36 -10.77
N TYR A 163 7.50 -6.53 -10.68
CA TYR A 163 8.31 -6.25 -9.51
C TYR A 163 9.13 -4.98 -9.76
N ILE A 164 9.20 -4.11 -8.76
CA ILE A 164 10.06 -2.93 -8.74
C ILE A 164 11.16 -3.22 -7.70
N PRO A 165 12.45 -3.23 -8.09
CA PRO A 165 13.56 -3.52 -7.18
C PRO A 165 13.54 -2.59 -5.97
N ILE A 166 13.31 -3.17 -4.79
CA ILE A 166 13.22 -2.38 -3.56
C ILE A 166 14.58 -1.81 -3.16
N LEU A 167 15.67 -2.53 -3.46
CA LEU A 167 17.03 -2.11 -3.13
C LEU A 167 17.38 -0.81 -3.87
N ASP A 168 17.09 -0.74 -5.18
CA ASP A 168 17.34 0.46 -5.98
C ASP A 168 16.43 1.61 -5.53
N THR A 169 15.16 1.32 -5.22
CA THR A 169 14.19 2.32 -4.74
C THR A 169 14.64 2.94 -3.41
N VAL A 170 15.04 2.10 -2.46
CA VAL A 170 15.54 2.52 -1.15
C VAL A 170 16.86 3.28 -1.32
N LYS A 171 17.79 2.76 -2.13
CA LYS A 171 19.08 3.42 -2.39
C LYS A 171 18.92 4.84 -2.86
N GLU A 172 18.06 5.05 -3.86
CA GLU A 172 17.81 6.38 -4.43
C GLU A 172 17.13 7.28 -3.40
N PHE A 173 16.08 6.79 -2.74
CA PHE A 173 15.35 7.58 -1.75
C PHE A 173 16.23 8.05 -0.59
N LEU A 174 17.07 7.15 -0.06
CA LEU A 174 18.01 7.47 1.02
C LEU A 174 19.13 8.42 0.60
N SER A 175 19.40 8.56 -0.70
CA SER A 175 20.46 9.44 -1.20
C SER A 175 20.13 10.93 -1.04
N HIS A 176 18.85 11.26 -0.81
CA HIS A 176 18.41 12.62 -0.50
C HIS A 176 18.84 13.04 0.91
N ASN A 177 19.43 14.24 1.00
CA ASN A 177 20.01 14.72 2.25
C ASN A 177 18.96 14.89 3.36
N ASP A 178 17.77 15.40 3.03
CA ASP A 178 16.69 15.57 4.01
C ASP A 178 16.11 14.23 4.48
N VAL A 179 16.04 13.22 3.60
CA VAL A 179 15.69 11.84 3.96
C VAL A 179 16.72 11.25 4.91
N TRP A 180 18.00 11.35 4.58
CA TRP A 180 19.08 10.82 5.41
C TRP A 180 19.13 11.53 6.78
N GLN A 181 18.99 12.85 6.80
CA GLN A 181 18.91 13.63 8.03
C GLN A 181 17.70 13.21 8.88
N ALA A 182 16.52 12.99 8.30
CA ALA A 182 15.37 12.50 9.06
C ALA A 182 15.67 11.14 9.71
N ILE A 183 16.35 10.24 9.01
CA ILE A 183 16.73 8.93 9.53
C ILE A 183 17.74 9.05 10.68
N CYS A 184 18.72 9.93 10.56
CA CYS A 184 19.69 10.19 11.63
C CYS A 184 19.08 10.93 12.83
N ASN A 185 18.14 11.85 12.59
CA ASN A 185 17.57 12.72 13.62
C ASN A 185 16.42 12.06 14.40
N ASN A 186 15.74 11.06 13.81
CA ASN A 186 14.72 10.27 14.50
C ASN A 186 15.31 9.20 15.45
N LEU A 187 16.53 9.43 15.97
CA LEU A 187 17.14 8.68 17.06
C LEU A 187 16.78 9.37 18.39
N PRO A 188 16.53 8.60 19.47
CA PRO A 188 15.52 8.93 20.48
C PRO A 188 15.78 10.19 21.31
N SER A 189 14.68 10.85 21.67
CA SER A 189 14.52 11.58 22.93
C SER A 189 14.59 10.58 24.10
N ASN A 190 15.49 10.83 25.06
CA ASN A 190 15.61 10.05 26.29
C ASN A 190 14.25 9.94 26.99
N GLN A 191 13.78 8.71 27.22
CA GLN A 191 12.58 8.46 28.03
C GLN A 191 12.87 8.91 29.48
N SER A 192 12.09 9.85 29.97
CA SER A 192 12.06 10.25 31.38
C SER A 192 11.43 9.15 32.24
N GLN A 193 12.01 8.90 33.42
CA GLN A 193 11.55 7.91 34.39
C GLN A 193 10.14 8.26 34.91
N GLY A 194 9.16 7.37 34.73
CA GLY A 194 7.85 7.47 35.38
C GLY A 194 6.72 6.68 34.70
N CYS A 195 6.52 6.87 33.39
CA CYS A 195 5.48 6.19 32.59
C CYS A 195 6.02 5.86 31.18
N ASN A 196 5.84 4.64 30.69
CA ASN A 196 6.23 4.32 29.32
C ASN A 196 5.21 4.92 28.34
N TYR A 197 5.68 5.81 27.48
CA TYR A 197 4.92 6.32 26.36
C TYR A 197 5.24 5.49 25.12
N PHE A 198 4.22 4.99 24.45
CA PHE A 198 4.29 4.40 23.12
C PHE A 198 3.97 5.48 22.08
N CYS A 199 4.96 5.87 21.30
CA CYS A 199 4.83 6.92 20.28
C CYS A 199 4.91 6.35 18.86
N ASP A 200 5.63 5.25 18.67
CA ASP A 200 5.73 4.55 17.38
C ASP A 200 6.00 3.05 17.54
N PHE A 201 6.26 2.39 16.41
CA PHE A 201 6.57 0.95 16.36
C PHE A 201 7.80 0.55 17.18
N THR A 202 8.78 1.43 17.33
CA THR A 202 10.04 1.13 18.02
C THR A 202 9.88 1.06 19.54
N ASP A 203 8.78 1.55 20.08
CA ASP A 203 8.45 1.43 21.51
C ASP A 203 7.81 0.08 21.85
N GLY A 204 7.25 -0.61 20.85
CA GLY A 204 6.57 -1.88 21.00
C GLY A 204 7.51 -3.05 21.36
N LEU A 205 6.96 -4.03 22.09
CA LEU A 205 7.71 -5.23 22.49
C LEU A 205 8.18 -6.05 21.29
N PHE A 206 7.43 -6.06 20.19
CA PHE A 206 7.79 -6.82 19.00
C PHE A 206 9.09 -6.29 18.38
N PHE A 207 9.26 -4.97 18.29
CA PHE A 207 10.51 -4.38 17.77
C PHE A 207 11.70 -4.65 18.69
N LYS A 208 11.50 -4.47 20.00
CA LYS A 208 12.54 -4.71 21.03
C LYS A 208 13.03 -6.16 21.01
N ASN A 209 12.12 -7.11 20.83
CA ASN A 209 12.41 -8.54 20.82
C ASN A 209 12.58 -9.14 19.41
N HIS A 210 12.54 -8.31 18.35
CA HIS A 210 12.60 -8.80 16.98
C HIS A 210 13.92 -9.52 16.73
N LYS A 211 13.89 -10.70 16.10
CA LYS A 211 15.12 -11.51 15.88
C LYS A 211 16.20 -10.75 15.11
N TYR A 212 15.79 -10.01 14.08
CA TYR A 212 16.68 -9.15 13.30
C TYR A 212 17.04 -7.82 14.01
N PHE A 213 16.05 -6.97 14.33
CA PHE A 213 16.32 -5.65 14.90
C PHE A 213 16.89 -5.68 16.31
N LYS A 214 16.40 -6.56 17.20
CA LYS A 214 16.79 -6.62 18.63
C LYS A 214 16.74 -5.24 19.32
N GLY A 215 15.80 -4.38 18.92
CA GLY A 215 15.70 -3.01 19.39
C GLY A 215 16.67 -1.99 18.75
N ASP A 216 17.53 -2.39 17.81
CA ASP A 216 18.44 -1.49 17.09
C ASP A 216 17.68 -0.53 16.16
N LYS A 217 17.60 0.72 16.59
CA LYS A 217 16.91 1.80 15.86
C LYS A 217 17.65 2.26 14.61
N ASN A 218 18.92 1.89 14.43
CA ASN A 218 19.72 2.28 13.25
C ASN A 218 19.39 1.46 12.00
N MET A 219 18.78 0.29 12.16
CA MET A 219 18.39 -0.56 11.04
C MET A 219 17.15 -0.01 10.31
N LEU A 220 17.12 -0.19 8.99
CA LEU A 220 16.01 0.22 8.15
C LEU A 220 14.79 -0.67 8.40
N ARG A 221 13.65 -0.04 8.69
CA ARG A 221 12.37 -0.69 8.95
C ARG A 221 11.47 -0.49 7.75
N LEU A 222 11.17 -1.55 7.01
CA LEU A 222 10.22 -1.48 5.89
C LEU A 222 8.83 -1.95 6.35
N HIS A 223 7.85 -1.05 6.37
CA HIS A 223 6.47 -1.40 6.63
C HIS A 223 5.77 -1.65 5.30
N PHE A 224 5.41 -2.90 5.04
CA PHE A 224 4.70 -3.33 3.83
C PHE A 224 3.19 -3.30 4.01
N TYR A 225 2.49 -3.18 2.89
CA TYR A 225 1.04 -3.18 2.82
C TYR A 225 0.60 -4.02 1.63
N CYS A 226 -0.37 -4.90 1.84
CA CYS A 226 -0.91 -5.78 0.81
C CYS A 226 -2.42 -5.65 0.73
N ASP A 227 -2.95 -5.41 -0.46
CA ASP A 227 -4.39 -5.37 -0.68
C ASP A 227 -4.76 -5.71 -2.13
N GLU A 228 -5.97 -6.24 -2.32
CA GLU A 228 -6.55 -6.59 -3.61
C GLU A 228 -7.44 -5.46 -4.14
N LEU A 229 -7.05 -4.85 -5.26
CA LEU A 229 -7.81 -3.79 -5.91
C LEU A 229 -8.47 -4.24 -7.22
N GLU A 230 -9.71 -3.82 -7.40
CA GLU A 230 -10.44 -3.97 -8.66
C GLU A 230 -10.21 -2.73 -9.56
N VAL A 231 -9.58 -2.93 -10.73
CA VAL A 231 -9.18 -1.82 -11.62
C VAL A 231 -10.17 -1.56 -12.77
N CYS A 232 -11.28 -2.28 -12.86
CA CYS A 232 -12.22 -2.20 -13.98
C CYS A 232 -13.68 -2.20 -13.52
N LYS A 233 -14.45 -1.17 -13.91
CA LYS A 233 -15.92 -1.20 -13.95
C LYS A 233 -16.51 -0.88 -15.34
N PRO A 234 -16.17 -1.61 -16.42
CA PRO A 234 -16.90 -1.49 -17.66
C PRO A 234 -18.12 -2.42 -17.58
N LEU A 235 -19.31 -1.84 -17.34
CA LEU A 235 -20.62 -2.45 -17.56
C LEU A 235 -20.91 -3.77 -16.79
N GLY A 236 -21.63 -3.67 -15.66
CA GLY A 236 -22.39 -4.78 -15.04
C GLY A 236 -21.70 -5.58 -13.91
N ARG A 237 -22.51 -6.29 -13.11
CA ARG A 237 -22.10 -7.13 -11.95
C ARG A 237 -21.14 -8.28 -12.35
N SER A 238 -21.12 -8.66 -13.63
CA SER A 238 -20.42 -9.84 -14.17
C SER A 238 -18.97 -9.58 -14.60
N SER A 239 -18.56 -8.32 -14.81
CA SER A 239 -17.17 -7.94 -15.13
C SER A 239 -16.27 -7.76 -13.90
N LYS A 240 -16.84 -7.81 -12.69
CA LYS A 240 -16.19 -7.54 -11.40
C LYS A 240 -15.04 -8.47 -10.97
N ARG A 241 -14.75 -9.52 -11.76
CA ARG A 241 -13.80 -10.58 -11.38
C ARG A 241 -12.62 -10.74 -12.32
N LYS A 242 -12.61 -10.09 -13.49
CA LYS A 242 -11.62 -10.39 -14.55
C LYS A 242 -10.29 -9.67 -14.35
N ASN A 243 -10.30 -8.44 -13.83
CA ASN A 243 -9.10 -7.59 -13.72
C ASN A 243 -8.86 -7.14 -12.27
N LYS A 244 -8.73 -8.10 -11.36
CA LYS A 244 -8.27 -7.81 -9.99
C LYS A 244 -6.76 -7.89 -9.92
N LEU A 245 -6.15 -6.94 -9.24
CA LEU A 245 -4.72 -6.89 -8.98
C LEU A 245 -4.50 -6.92 -7.47
N THR A 246 -3.47 -7.61 -7.02
CA THR A 246 -2.92 -7.50 -5.67
C THR A 246 -1.70 -6.60 -5.74
N GLY A 247 -1.73 -5.52 -4.97
CA GLY A 247 -0.64 -4.56 -4.88
C GLY A 247 0.13 -4.73 -3.58
N PHE A 248 1.46 -4.73 -3.66
CA PHE A 248 2.33 -4.58 -2.50
C PHE A 248 2.97 -3.21 -2.53
N TYR A 249 2.79 -2.47 -1.44
CA TYR A 249 3.39 -1.17 -1.22
C TYR A 249 4.26 -1.19 0.02
N PHE A 250 5.16 -0.23 0.16
CA PHE A 250 5.91 -0.05 1.40
C PHE A 250 6.20 1.42 1.70
N VAL A 251 6.49 1.69 2.96
CA VAL A 251 7.03 2.94 3.48
C VAL A 251 8.27 2.63 4.31
N VAL A 252 9.26 3.53 4.24
CA VAL A 252 10.45 3.49 5.10
C VAL A 252 10.08 4.05 6.47
N GLY A 253 10.11 3.22 7.51
CA GLY A 253 9.70 3.59 8.86
C GLY A 253 10.63 4.59 9.57
N ASN A 254 11.87 4.74 9.10
CA ASN A 254 12.90 5.55 9.75
C ASN A 254 12.73 7.06 9.52
N ILE A 255 11.92 7.48 8.54
CA ILE A 255 11.71 8.90 8.24
C ILE A 255 10.82 9.61 9.26
N GLY A 256 10.20 8.88 10.20
CA GLY A 256 9.37 9.44 11.27
C GLY A 256 7.87 9.48 10.94
N THR A 257 7.03 9.38 11.97
CA THR A 257 5.57 9.20 11.86
C THR A 257 4.87 10.34 11.13
N ARG A 258 5.38 11.57 11.22
CA ARG A 258 4.86 12.76 10.49
C ARG A 258 4.82 12.55 8.97
N HIS A 259 5.74 11.75 8.44
CA HIS A 259 5.92 11.57 7.00
C HIS A 259 5.20 10.32 6.45
N PHE A 260 4.69 9.43 7.31
CA PHE A 260 4.08 8.16 6.90
C PHE A 260 2.79 8.35 6.09
N SER A 261 2.03 9.41 6.41
CA SER A 261 0.72 9.64 5.81
C SER A 261 0.79 10.21 4.37
N ALA A 262 1.95 10.72 3.95
CA ALA A 262 2.13 11.34 2.65
C ALA A 262 2.15 10.29 1.53
N LEU A 263 1.26 10.41 0.53
CA LEU A 263 1.18 9.45 -0.59
C LEU A 263 2.44 9.39 -1.46
N ARG A 264 3.32 10.39 -1.37
CA ARG A 264 4.63 10.39 -2.04
C ARG A 264 5.69 9.55 -1.31
N ASN A 265 5.48 9.24 -0.04
CA ASN A 265 6.38 8.38 0.74
C ASN A 265 5.95 6.90 0.72
N ILE A 266 4.88 6.59 -0.02
CA ILE A 266 4.44 5.22 -0.31
C ILE A 266 5.03 4.79 -1.65
N PHE A 267 5.73 3.67 -1.65
CA PHE A 267 6.40 3.08 -2.81
C PHE A 267 5.71 1.80 -3.24
N LEU A 268 5.63 1.57 -4.56
CA LEU A 268 5.11 0.33 -5.13
C LEU A 268 6.24 -0.69 -5.25
N ALA A 269 6.06 -1.89 -4.70
CA ALA A 269 7.00 -3.00 -4.83
C ALA A 269 6.53 -4.06 -5.83
N LEU A 270 5.26 -4.51 -5.74
CA LEU A 270 4.71 -5.53 -6.64
C LEU A 270 3.30 -5.21 -7.11
N LEU A 271 3.01 -5.54 -8.37
CA LEU A 271 1.66 -5.61 -8.92
C LEU A 271 1.43 -6.96 -9.56
N ILE A 272 0.54 -7.75 -8.97
CA ILE A 272 0.29 -9.14 -9.37
C ILE A 272 -1.19 -9.28 -9.74
N PRO A 273 -1.54 -9.80 -10.93
CA PRO A 273 -2.93 -10.16 -11.20
C PRO A 273 -3.39 -11.25 -10.23
N SER A 274 -4.52 -11.06 -9.54
CA SER A 274 -4.97 -11.97 -8.49
C SER A 274 -5.18 -13.41 -8.96
N ARG A 275 -5.47 -13.60 -10.26
CA ARG A 275 -5.56 -14.93 -10.89
C ARG A 275 -4.25 -15.71 -10.79
N LEU A 276 -3.10 -15.04 -10.78
CA LEU A 276 -1.79 -15.67 -10.69
C LEU A 276 -1.51 -16.14 -9.28
N ILE A 277 -1.92 -15.40 -8.24
CA ILE A 277 -1.80 -15.83 -6.83
C ILE A 277 -2.56 -17.13 -6.62
N LYS A 278 -3.78 -17.24 -7.14
CA LYS A 278 -4.57 -18.49 -7.07
C LYS A 278 -3.91 -19.66 -7.80
N LYS A 279 -3.14 -19.40 -8.86
CA LYS A 279 -2.52 -20.43 -9.71
C LYS A 279 -1.15 -20.87 -9.21
N TYR A 280 -0.33 -19.94 -8.71
CA TYR A 280 1.08 -20.18 -8.39
C TYR A 280 1.43 -20.00 -6.90
N GLY A 281 0.51 -19.44 -6.10
CA GLY A 281 0.75 -19.14 -4.69
C GLY A 281 1.67 -17.93 -4.46
N TYR A 282 1.71 -17.43 -3.23
CA TYR A 282 2.59 -16.32 -2.85
C TYR A 282 4.07 -16.69 -2.87
N ILE A 283 4.42 -17.92 -2.43
CA ILE A 283 5.84 -18.36 -2.31
C ILE A 283 6.60 -18.12 -3.63
N LYS A 284 6.05 -18.57 -4.75
CA LYS A 284 6.69 -18.42 -6.07
C LYS A 284 6.65 -16.97 -6.58
N LEU A 285 5.58 -16.24 -6.31
CA LEU A 285 5.40 -14.88 -6.87
C LEU A 285 6.15 -13.80 -6.09
N LEU A 286 6.43 -14.04 -4.80
CA LEU A 286 7.17 -13.13 -3.94
C LEU A 286 8.68 -13.40 -3.91
N GLU A 287 9.16 -14.45 -4.60
CA GLU A 287 10.58 -14.80 -4.66
C GLU A 287 11.51 -13.61 -4.99
N PRO A 288 11.22 -12.72 -5.98
CA PRO A 288 12.07 -11.57 -6.25
C PRO A 288 12.15 -10.58 -5.08
N LEU A 289 11.04 -10.37 -4.37
CA LEU A 289 10.98 -9.49 -3.20
C LEU A 289 11.77 -10.10 -2.03
N VAL A 290 11.56 -11.39 -1.74
CA VAL A 290 12.25 -12.10 -0.66
C VAL A 290 13.75 -12.09 -0.89
N HIS A 291 14.19 -12.28 -2.14
CA HIS A 291 15.60 -12.21 -2.51
C HIS A 291 16.23 -10.84 -2.20
N ASP A 292 15.54 -9.75 -2.57
CA ASP A 292 16.04 -8.40 -2.31
C ASP A 292 16.01 -8.06 -0.82
N ILE A 293 15.01 -8.52 -0.05
CA ILE A 293 15.02 -8.36 1.41
C ILE A 293 16.19 -9.09 2.05
N LYS A 294 16.46 -10.35 1.67
CA LYS A 294 17.62 -11.10 2.19
C LYS A 294 18.97 -10.42 1.89
N LYS A 295 19.07 -9.75 0.74
CA LYS A 295 20.23 -8.90 0.42
C LYS A 295 20.30 -7.66 1.31
N LEU A 296 19.17 -6.99 1.56
CA LEU A 296 19.10 -5.86 2.49
C LEU A 296 19.49 -6.28 3.92
N GLU A 297 19.11 -7.49 4.33
CA GLU A 297 19.42 -8.04 5.65
C GLU A 297 20.92 -8.30 5.85
N THR A 298 21.58 -8.84 4.82
CA THR A 298 22.96 -9.35 4.90
C THR A 298 24.01 -8.37 4.40
N SER A 299 23.76 -7.73 3.25
CA SER A 299 24.72 -6.86 2.56
C SER A 299 24.38 -5.38 2.70
N GLY A 300 23.13 -5.07 3.05
CA GLY A 300 22.63 -3.70 3.15
C GLY A 300 22.60 -2.96 1.81
N VAL A 301 22.40 -1.64 1.89
CA VAL A 301 22.41 -0.72 0.76
C VAL A 301 23.34 0.44 1.04
N GLN A 302 24.18 0.79 0.06
CA GLN A 302 25.05 1.96 0.13
C GLN A 302 24.25 3.24 -0.15
N VAL A 303 24.34 4.23 0.74
CA VAL A 303 23.57 5.47 0.67
C VAL A 303 24.36 6.61 0.02
N GLY A 304 23.84 7.12 -1.10
CA GLY A 304 24.41 8.24 -1.85
C GLY A 304 25.84 7.99 -2.34
N LYS A 305 26.65 9.05 -2.42
CA LYS A 305 28.09 8.97 -2.74
C LYS A 305 28.97 8.72 -1.53
N THR A 306 28.37 8.53 -0.35
CA THR A 306 29.10 8.30 0.90
C THR A 306 29.42 6.81 1.06
N ASN A 307 30.32 6.47 2.00
CA ASN A 307 30.57 5.08 2.41
C ASN A 307 29.56 4.61 3.48
N ASN A 308 28.41 5.29 3.64
CA ASN A 308 27.40 4.87 4.60
C ASN A 308 26.64 3.65 4.04
N PHE A 309 26.55 2.60 4.85
CA PHE A 309 25.78 1.40 4.56
C PHE A 309 24.69 1.24 5.62
N ILE A 310 23.50 0.86 5.18
CA ILE A 310 22.38 0.56 6.07
C ILE A 310 21.76 -0.79 5.71
N CYS A 311 21.60 -1.64 6.72
CA CYS A 311 20.89 -2.90 6.61
C CYS A 311 19.46 -2.75 7.14
N GLY A 312 18.60 -3.70 6.83
CA GLY A 312 17.21 -3.66 7.27
C GLY A 312 16.39 -4.84 6.78
N THR A 313 15.13 -4.87 7.20
CA THR A 313 14.18 -5.92 6.82
C THR A 313 12.73 -5.42 6.86
N ILE A 314 11.79 -6.31 6.58
CA ILE A 314 10.35 -6.09 6.75
C ILE A 314 10.04 -6.02 8.24
N ALA A 315 9.60 -4.85 8.72
CA ALA A 315 9.17 -4.67 10.10
C ALA A 315 7.75 -5.21 10.32
N THR A 316 6.82 -4.85 9.45
CA THR A 316 5.43 -5.34 9.47
C THR A 316 4.89 -5.46 8.06
N LEU A 317 3.85 -6.26 7.88
CA LEU A 317 3.02 -6.25 6.68
C LEU A 317 1.54 -6.11 7.06
N SER A 318 0.98 -4.94 6.80
CA SER A 318 -0.44 -4.66 7.08
C SER A 318 -1.32 -5.06 5.90
N ALA A 319 -2.51 -5.56 6.22
CA ALA A 319 -3.54 -5.91 5.25
C ALA A 319 -4.90 -5.93 5.96
N ASP A 320 -6.00 -5.93 5.19
CA ASP A 320 -7.30 -6.29 5.73
C ASP A 320 -7.28 -7.74 6.26
N ASN A 321 -8.28 -8.13 7.07
CA ASN A 321 -8.26 -9.48 7.67
C ASN A 321 -8.21 -10.60 6.63
N LEU A 322 -8.86 -10.41 5.47
CA LEU A 322 -8.85 -11.43 4.43
C LEU A 322 -7.46 -11.55 3.79
N GLY A 323 -6.83 -10.43 3.45
CA GLY A 323 -5.49 -10.36 2.88
C GLY A 323 -4.42 -10.83 3.87
N ALA A 324 -4.51 -10.44 5.14
CA ALA A 324 -3.61 -10.90 6.21
C ALA A 324 -3.71 -12.42 6.39
N HIS A 325 -4.91 -13.00 6.38
CA HIS A 325 -5.06 -14.45 6.40
C HIS A 325 -4.52 -15.12 5.14
N ASP A 326 -4.75 -14.52 3.97
CA ASP A 326 -4.26 -15.07 2.69
C ASP A 326 -2.74 -15.16 2.64
N ILE A 327 -2.04 -14.06 2.94
CA ILE A 327 -0.57 -14.03 2.89
C ILE A 327 0.07 -14.77 4.07
N GLY A 328 -0.58 -14.77 5.24
CA GLY A 328 -0.13 -15.47 6.44
C GLY A 328 -0.36 -16.97 6.38
N GLY A 329 -1.08 -17.49 5.38
CA GLY A 329 -1.37 -18.91 5.26
C GLY A 329 -2.47 -19.43 6.20
N PHE A 330 -3.28 -18.52 6.75
CA PHE A 330 -4.42 -18.84 7.61
C PHE A 330 -5.68 -19.17 6.81
N ARG A 331 -6.67 -19.78 7.46
CA ARG A 331 -7.99 -19.99 6.85
C ARG A 331 -8.71 -18.66 6.61
N LYS A 332 -9.19 -18.47 5.39
CA LYS A 332 -10.00 -17.32 4.95
C LYS A 332 -11.50 -17.49 5.25
N CYS A 333 -11.83 -18.06 6.41
CA CYS A 333 -13.20 -18.29 6.85
C CYS A 333 -13.46 -17.59 8.18
N PHE A 334 -14.44 -16.70 8.22
CA PHE A 334 -14.77 -15.89 9.39
C PHE A 334 -16.15 -16.22 9.97
N SER A 335 -16.79 -17.28 9.48
CA SER A 335 -18.14 -17.71 9.88
C SER A 335 -18.18 -19.11 10.46
N SER A 336 -17.04 -19.79 10.56
CA SER A 336 -16.92 -21.13 11.15
C SER A 336 -15.46 -21.49 11.43
N GLY A 337 -15.22 -22.44 12.36
CA GLY A 337 -13.89 -22.90 12.73
C GLY A 337 -13.05 -21.83 13.43
N ARG A 338 -11.72 -21.92 13.33
CA ARG A 338 -10.79 -20.91 13.85
C ARG A 338 -10.78 -19.67 12.95
N ILE A 339 -11.09 -18.51 13.51
CA ILE A 339 -11.32 -17.26 12.75
C ILE A 339 -10.28 -16.16 13.01
N CYS A 340 -9.39 -16.36 13.97
CA CYS A 340 -8.43 -15.34 14.42
C CYS A 340 -6.98 -15.78 14.14
N ARG A 341 -6.15 -14.84 13.71
CA ARG A 341 -4.70 -15.05 13.54
C ARG A 341 -3.92 -14.85 14.83
N PHE A 342 -4.45 -14.08 15.78
CA PHE A 342 -3.76 -13.73 17.03
C PHE A 342 -3.98 -14.74 18.15
N CYS A 343 -5.07 -15.52 18.07
CA CYS A 343 -5.43 -16.51 19.08
C CYS A 343 -6.09 -17.74 18.44
N MET A 344 -6.36 -18.75 19.26
CA MET A 344 -7.05 -19.96 18.85
C MET A 344 -8.58 -19.86 18.97
N CYS A 345 -9.17 -18.66 18.90
CA CYS A 345 -10.63 -18.49 18.97
C CYS A 345 -11.36 -19.22 17.82
N SER A 346 -12.38 -20.01 18.18
CA SER A 346 -13.37 -20.52 17.22
C SER A 346 -14.52 -19.54 17.02
N TYR A 347 -15.29 -19.69 15.93
CA TYR A 347 -16.46 -18.85 15.68
C TYR A 347 -17.52 -18.94 16.78
N SER A 348 -17.68 -20.08 17.45
CA SER A 348 -18.61 -20.21 18.58
C SER A 348 -18.12 -19.47 19.82
N ASP A 349 -16.80 -19.38 20.03
CA ASP A 349 -16.22 -18.77 21.23
C ASP A 349 -16.53 -17.28 21.33
N ILE A 350 -16.67 -16.57 20.19
CA ILE A 350 -16.97 -15.13 20.16
C ILE A 350 -18.30 -14.78 20.84
N PHE A 351 -19.17 -15.77 21.07
CA PHE A 351 -20.50 -15.60 21.63
C PHE A 351 -20.60 -15.97 23.11
N VAL A 352 -19.50 -16.43 23.72
CA VAL A 352 -19.45 -16.94 25.09
C VAL A 352 -18.26 -16.42 25.90
N LYS A 353 -17.18 -16.00 25.24
CA LYS A 353 -16.00 -15.38 25.85
C LYS A 353 -15.94 -13.89 25.52
N SER A 354 -15.36 -13.10 26.41
CA SER A 354 -15.45 -11.63 26.39
C SER A 354 -14.17 -10.88 26.76
N SER A 355 -13.11 -11.57 27.21
CA SER A 355 -11.81 -10.98 27.54
C SER A 355 -10.67 -11.64 26.75
N ASP A 356 -9.58 -10.89 26.47
CA ASP A 356 -8.38 -11.40 25.77
C ASP A 356 -7.80 -12.66 26.45
N THR A 357 -7.77 -12.65 27.78
CA THR A 357 -7.17 -13.71 28.60
C THR A 357 -7.91 -15.05 28.55
N GLU A 358 -9.18 -15.05 28.13
CA GLU A 358 -9.96 -16.29 27.95
C GLU A 358 -9.58 -17.05 26.65
N PHE A 359 -8.84 -16.40 25.76
CA PHE A 359 -8.40 -16.99 24.49
C PHE A 359 -6.94 -17.39 24.56
N LYS A 360 -6.66 -18.64 24.17
CA LYS A 360 -5.28 -19.10 24.01
C LYS A 360 -4.62 -18.34 22.86
N GLU A 361 -3.58 -17.58 23.16
CA GLU A 361 -2.75 -16.90 22.16
C GLU A 361 -2.12 -17.88 21.17
N ARG A 362 -1.94 -17.45 19.91
CA ARG A 362 -1.24 -18.23 18.90
C ARG A 362 0.24 -17.82 18.87
N THR A 363 1.09 -18.58 19.56
CA THR A 363 2.54 -18.32 19.58
C THR A 363 3.21 -18.74 18.28
N SER A 364 4.40 -18.18 18.01
CA SER A 364 5.22 -18.53 16.83
C SER A 364 5.59 -20.01 16.80
N GLU A 365 5.93 -20.58 17.95
CA GLU A 365 6.41 -21.96 18.09
C GLU A 365 5.27 -22.94 17.84
N GLU A 366 4.11 -22.71 18.47
CA GLU A 366 2.93 -23.56 18.28
C GLU A 366 2.41 -23.47 16.85
N HIS A 367 2.44 -22.26 16.25
CA HIS A 367 2.01 -22.09 14.88
C HIS A 367 2.91 -22.84 13.89
N ALA A 368 4.23 -22.88 14.12
CA ALA A 368 5.15 -23.66 13.30
C ALA A 368 4.82 -25.17 13.37
N ILE A 369 4.46 -25.68 14.55
CA ILE A 369 4.00 -27.07 14.72
C ILE A 369 2.74 -27.29 13.87
N TYR A 370 1.74 -26.40 13.96
CA TYR A 370 0.51 -26.52 13.17
C TYR A 370 0.75 -26.54 11.67
N VAL A 371 1.67 -25.72 11.16
CA VAL A 371 2.06 -25.73 9.75
C VAL A 371 2.70 -27.06 9.38
N SER A 372 3.65 -27.56 10.18
CA SER A 372 4.32 -28.84 9.91
C SER A 372 3.37 -30.04 9.97
N SER A 373 2.38 -30.03 10.87
CA SER A 373 1.38 -31.09 10.97
C SER A 373 0.48 -31.17 9.73
N LEU A 374 0.27 -30.06 9.00
CA LEU A 374 -0.51 -30.06 7.77
C LEU A 374 0.20 -30.77 6.61
N GLU A 375 1.52 -30.85 6.64
CA GLU A 375 2.30 -31.63 5.67
C GLU A 375 2.07 -33.14 5.85
N ILE A 376 1.61 -33.55 7.04
CA ILE A 376 1.28 -34.94 7.38
C ILE A 376 -0.20 -35.25 7.14
N ASP A 377 -1.10 -34.35 7.57
CA ASP A 377 -2.55 -34.49 7.39
C ASP A 377 -3.25 -33.15 7.10
N GLU A 378 -3.66 -32.97 5.84
CA GLU A 378 -4.37 -31.78 5.38
C GLU A 378 -5.72 -31.56 6.08
N ASN A 379 -6.34 -32.61 6.66
CA ASN A 379 -7.63 -32.49 7.35
C ASN A 379 -7.53 -31.66 8.64
N LEU A 380 -6.33 -31.45 9.17
CA LEU A 380 -6.07 -30.62 10.36
C LEU A 380 -6.23 -29.12 10.08
N ALA A 381 -6.37 -28.72 8.81
CA ALA A 381 -6.47 -27.31 8.41
C ALA A 381 -7.60 -26.58 9.13
N ALA A 382 -8.77 -27.22 9.25
CA ALA A 382 -9.92 -26.65 9.92
C ALA A 382 -9.71 -26.52 11.44
N ALA A 383 -9.05 -27.50 12.06
CA ALA A 383 -8.80 -27.55 13.50
C ALA A 383 -7.80 -26.48 13.94
N TYR A 384 -6.73 -26.27 13.17
CA TYR A 384 -5.69 -25.30 13.47
C TYR A 384 -5.92 -23.92 12.85
N GLY A 385 -6.82 -23.79 11.87
CA GLY A 385 -7.09 -22.53 11.19
C GLY A 385 -6.00 -22.11 10.22
N VAL A 386 -5.23 -23.05 9.69
CA VAL A 386 -4.06 -22.83 8.83
C VAL A 386 -4.22 -23.70 7.58
N ILE A 387 -3.78 -23.20 6.42
CA ILE A 387 -3.90 -23.92 5.13
C ILE A 387 -2.59 -24.05 4.39
N SER A 388 -1.58 -23.26 4.73
CA SER A 388 -0.29 -23.27 4.03
C SER A 388 0.79 -22.54 4.82
N LYS A 389 2.05 -22.77 4.47
CA LYS A 389 3.19 -21.95 4.93
C LYS A 389 3.08 -20.51 4.41
N CYS A 390 3.35 -19.53 5.26
CA CYS A 390 3.46 -18.12 4.86
C CYS A 390 4.69 -17.90 3.96
N ALA A 391 4.51 -17.13 2.88
CA ALA A 391 5.56 -16.88 1.87
C ALA A 391 6.73 -16.02 2.36
N LEU A 392 6.58 -15.32 3.48
CA LEU A 392 7.59 -14.43 4.05
C LEU A 392 8.33 -15.06 5.24
N LEU A 393 8.06 -16.33 5.57
CA LEU A 393 8.72 -17.01 6.70
C LEU A 393 10.23 -17.18 6.55
N ASP A 394 10.76 -17.03 5.34
CA ASP A 394 12.19 -17.12 5.06
C ASP A 394 12.93 -15.79 5.31
N ILE A 395 12.21 -14.72 5.70
CA ILE A 395 12.76 -13.41 6.08
C ILE A 395 13.06 -13.41 7.59
N GLU A 396 14.21 -12.87 7.99
CA GLU A 396 14.67 -12.98 9.38
C GLU A 396 13.79 -12.19 10.35
N GLY A 397 13.19 -12.90 11.31
CA GLY A 397 12.30 -12.32 12.32
C GLY A 397 10.86 -12.10 11.85
N PHE A 398 10.53 -12.37 10.57
CA PHE A 398 9.15 -12.33 10.12
C PHE A 398 8.37 -13.53 10.67
N CYS A 399 7.24 -13.27 11.31
CA CYS A 399 6.36 -14.30 11.86
C CYS A 399 4.89 -13.94 11.58
N PRO A 400 4.11 -14.80 10.90
CA PRO A 400 2.75 -14.44 10.47
C PRO A 400 1.75 -14.22 11.62
N THR A 401 2.05 -14.66 12.85
CA THR A 401 1.17 -14.43 14.01
C THR A 401 1.35 -13.05 14.64
N ILE A 402 2.47 -12.36 14.36
CA ILE A 402 2.80 -11.06 14.96
C ILE A 402 3.20 -9.99 13.93
N SER A 403 3.96 -10.34 12.88
CA SER A 403 4.36 -9.42 11.80
C SER A 403 3.20 -8.93 10.92
N LEU A 404 1.99 -9.45 11.14
CA LEU A 404 0.74 -9.07 10.46
C LEU A 404 -0.19 -8.32 11.44
N PRO A 405 0.05 -7.01 11.68
CA PRO A 405 -0.68 -6.23 12.68
C PRO A 405 -2.18 -6.13 12.35
N PRO A 406 -3.04 -5.79 13.34
CA PRO A 406 -4.45 -5.51 13.12
C PRO A 406 -4.64 -4.24 12.27
N ASP A 407 -5.80 -4.15 11.61
CA ASP A 407 -6.15 -2.95 10.84
C ASP A 407 -7.38 -2.28 11.42
N ILE A 408 -7.12 -1.27 12.26
CA ILE A 408 -8.16 -0.51 12.97
C ILE A 408 -9.13 0.20 12.02
N MET A 409 -8.74 0.48 10.77
CA MET A 409 -9.67 1.05 9.79
C MET A 409 -10.75 0.03 9.42
N HIS A 410 -10.35 -1.16 8.96
CA HIS A 410 -11.30 -2.19 8.57
C HIS A 410 -12.06 -2.75 9.77
N ASP A 411 -11.40 -2.97 10.89
CA ASP A 411 -11.99 -3.57 12.09
C ASP A 411 -12.96 -2.61 12.78
N CYS A 412 -12.53 -1.37 13.05
CA CYS A 412 -13.35 -0.40 13.77
C CYS A 412 -14.28 0.37 12.81
N LEU A 413 -13.72 1.07 11.82
CA LEU A 413 -14.48 2.02 10.98
C LEU A 413 -15.39 1.33 9.97
N GLU A 414 -15.00 0.16 9.43
CA GLU A 414 -15.83 -0.64 8.53
C GLU A 414 -16.46 -1.88 9.19
N GLY A 415 -16.34 -1.99 10.51
CA GLY A 415 -16.80 -3.12 11.27
C GLY A 415 -17.58 -2.71 12.50
N VAL A 416 -16.89 -2.65 13.63
CA VAL A 416 -17.48 -2.41 14.95
C VAL A 416 -18.43 -1.21 14.93
N ILE A 417 -17.98 -0.06 14.43
CA ILE A 417 -18.77 1.19 14.42
C ILE A 417 -20.04 1.05 13.58
N PRO A 418 -20.01 0.68 12.27
CA PRO A 418 -21.24 0.52 11.49
C PRO A 418 -22.24 -0.48 12.08
N TYR A 419 -21.78 -1.63 12.58
CA TYR A 419 -22.67 -2.62 13.20
C TYR A 419 -23.27 -2.10 14.52
N PHE A 420 -22.47 -1.40 15.32
CA PHE A 420 -22.93 -0.79 16.56
C PHE A 420 -23.93 0.34 16.30
N LEU A 421 -23.67 1.24 15.35
CA LEU A 421 -24.59 2.31 14.96
C LEU A 421 -25.93 1.75 14.46
N GLN A 422 -25.91 0.64 13.72
CA GLN A 422 -27.11 -0.03 13.27
C GLN A 422 -27.95 -0.51 14.46
N PHE A 423 -27.31 -1.18 15.42
CA PHE A 423 -27.93 -1.60 16.67
C PHE A 423 -28.53 -0.39 17.42
N LEU A 424 -27.76 0.69 17.57
CA LEU A 424 -28.17 1.89 18.29
C LEU A 424 -29.41 2.54 17.66
N PHE A 425 -29.41 2.77 16.35
CA PHE A 425 -30.57 3.35 15.66
C PHE A 425 -31.79 2.43 15.70
N ARG A 426 -31.59 1.11 15.60
CA ARG A 426 -32.67 0.14 15.78
C ARG A 426 -33.26 0.23 17.18
N SER A 427 -32.43 0.34 18.22
CA SER A 427 -32.88 0.50 19.59
C SER A 427 -33.67 1.80 19.80
N PHE A 428 -33.20 2.93 19.27
CA PHE A 428 -33.93 4.20 19.34
C PHE A 428 -35.30 4.11 18.68
N ASN A 429 -35.38 3.45 17.52
CA ASN A 429 -36.62 3.30 16.79
C ASN A 429 -37.61 2.37 17.50
N LEU A 430 -37.13 1.28 18.12
CA LEU A 430 -37.98 0.33 18.85
C LEU A 430 -38.48 0.87 20.18
N SER A 431 -37.65 1.63 20.90
CA SER A 431 -38.02 2.27 22.17
C SER A 431 -38.89 3.53 21.99
N GLY A 432 -39.02 4.04 20.76
CA GLY A 432 -39.66 5.32 20.49
C GLY A 432 -38.83 6.54 20.88
N THR A 433 -37.59 6.37 21.35
CA THR A 433 -36.69 7.47 21.75
C THR A 433 -36.45 8.43 20.58
N LEU A 434 -36.13 7.88 19.39
CA LEU A 434 -35.91 8.68 18.19
C LEU A 434 -36.09 7.83 16.94
N LEU A 435 -37.03 8.23 16.07
CA LEU A 435 -37.30 7.54 14.81
C LEU A 435 -36.21 7.83 13.77
N ILE A 436 -35.94 6.86 12.88
CA ILE A 436 -34.90 7.01 11.85
C ILE A 436 -35.13 8.20 10.90
N ASN A 437 -36.39 8.53 10.62
CA ASN A 437 -36.73 9.71 9.82
C ASN A 437 -36.32 11.02 10.52
N ALA A 438 -36.46 11.08 11.83
CA ALA A 438 -36.04 12.24 12.63
C ALA A 438 -34.50 12.34 12.70
N VAL A 439 -33.80 11.20 12.81
CA VAL A 439 -32.34 11.13 12.70
C VAL A 439 -31.88 11.68 11.34
N ASN A 440 -32.47 11.23 10.24
CA ASN A 440 -32.14 11.71 8.89
C ASN A 440 -32.45 13.20 8.69
N ALA A 441 -33.55 13.70 9.25
CA ALA A 441 -33.87 15.13 9.22
C ALA A 441 -32.80 15.95 9.95
N LYS A 442 -32.33 15.49 11.10
CA LYS A 442 -31.23 16.12 11.85
C LYS A 442 -29.91 16.07 11.09
N PHE A 443 -29.54 14.94 10.49
CA PHE A 443 -28.37 14.86 9.60
C PHE A 443 -28.43 15.86 8.44
N LYS A 444 -29.62 16.06 7.86
CA LYS A 444 -29.80 17.00 6.74
C LYS A 444 -29.58 18.45 7.19
N CYS A 445 -30.11 18.82 8.36
CA CYS A 445 -30.05 20.17 8.91
C CYS A 445 -28.74 20.50 9.65
N PHE A 446 -27.96 19.48 10.04
CA PHE A 446 -26.71 19.68 10.76
C PHE A 446 -25.67 20.44 9.92
N LYS A 447 -25.04 21.45 10.53
CA LYS A 447 -23.97 22.25 9.92
C LYS A 447 -22.63 21.57 10.18
N PHE A 448 -22.19 20.75 9.22
CA PHE A 448 -20.88 20.10 9.28
C PHE A 448 -19.77 21.14 9.19
N GLY A 449 -18.75 20.98 10.04
CA GLY A 449 -17.55 21.80 10.04
C GLY A 449 -16.73 21.60 8.76
N ARG A 450 -15.75 22.47 8.54
CA ARG A 450 -14.97 22.49 7.30
C ARG A 450 -14.16 21.20 7.11
N ARG A 451 -13.66 20.61 8.20
CA ARG A 451 -12.85 19.39 8.18
C ARG A 451 -13.72 18.15 7.98
N ASP A 452 -14.95 18.19 8.50
CA ASP A 452 -15.90 17.07 8.44
C ASP A 452 -16.82 17.12 7.20
N PHE A 453 -16.93 18.26 6.52
CA PHE A 453 -17.86 18.45 5.39
C PHE A 453 -17.68 17.42 4.26
N CYS A 454 -16.43 17.10 3.91
CA CYS A 454 -16.12 16.13 2.86
C CYS A 454 -16.54 14.70 3.21
N ASN A 455 -16.77 14.41 4.50
CA ASN A 455 -17.14 13.10 5.02
C ASN A 455 -18.60 13.06 5.51
N LYS A 456 -19.39 14.10 5.20
CA LYS A 456 -20.81 14.15 5.52
C LYS A 456 -21.51 12.88 5.04
N PRO A 457 -22.24 12.16 5.91
CA PRO A 457 -22.92 10.94 5.50
C PRO A 457 -24.06 11.21 4.54
N ARG A 458 -24.39 10.20 3.75
CA ARG A 458 -25.67 10.13 3.02
C ARG A 458 -26.80 9.83 4.01
N CYS A 459 -28.04 10.13 3.62
CA CYS A 459 -29.20 9.72 4.40
C CYS A 459 -29.14 8.20 4.64
N LEU A 460 -29.34 7.80 5.89
CA LEU A 460 -29.39 6.40 6.28
C LEU A 460 -30.67 5.78 5.71
N PRO A 461 -30.62 4.59 5.10
CA PRO A 461 -31.80 4.00 4.51
C PRO A 461 -32.78 3.54 5.61
N ASN A 462 -34.09 3.59 5.34
CA ASN A 462 -35.11 3.29 6.35
C ASN A 462 -35.06 1.84 6.85
N ASP A 463 -34.50 0.93 6.06
CA ASP A 463 -34.31 -0.47 6.44
C ASP A 463 -33.17 -0.67 7.45
N VAL A 464 -32.36 0.35 7.75
CA VAL A 464 -31.27 0.27 8.74
C VAL A 464 -31.74 -0.20 10.11
N VAL A 465 -32.95 0.18 10.50
CA VAL A 465 -33.54 -0.20 11.80
C VAL A 465 -34.12 -1.62 11.79
N GLN A 466 -34.15 -2.30 10.64
CA GLN A 466 -34.58 -3.69 10.56
C GLN A 466 -33.46 -4.63 11.04
N LYS A 467 -33.84 -5.84 11.48
CA LYS A 467 -32.90 -6.85 11.98
C LYS A 467 -31.83 -7.21 10.93
N ASN A 468 -32.20 -7.22 9.66
CA ASN A 468 -31.32 -7.53 8.53
C ASN A 468 -30.91 -6.27 7.75
N GLY A 469 -31.13 -5.08 8.31
CA GLY A 469 -30.72 -3.82 7.71
C GLY A 469 -29.21 -3.75 7.49
N LYS A 470 -28.75 -2.72 6.77
CA LYS A 470 -27.32 -2.47 6.63
C LYS A 470 -27.01 -0.98 6.57
N ILE A 471 -26.00 -0.55 7.34
CA ILE A 471 -25.35 0.74 7.17
C ILE A 471 -24.25 0.59 6.11
N SER A 472 -24.38 1.31 5.00
CA SER A 472 -23.38 1.35 3.93
C SER A 472 -22.68 2.71 3.94
N LEU A 473 -21.67 2.85 4.80
CA LEU A 473 -20.80 4.01 4.89
C LEU A 473 -19.37 3.60 4.52
N SER A 474 -18.61 4.50 3.91
CA SER A 474 -17.14 4.37 3.87
C SER A 474 -16.54 4.57 5.26
N ALA A 475 -15.30 4.12 5.48
CA ALA A 475 -14.60 4.31 6.76
C ALA A 475 -14.61 5.77 7.25
N SER A 476 -14.36 6.74 6.36
CA SER A 476 -14.37 8.17 6.72
C SER A 476 -15.77 8.71 7.05
N GLU A 477 -16.81 8.27 6.33
CA GLU A 477 -18.20 8.62 6.64
C GLU A 477 -18.65 7.99 7.97
N ALA A 478 -18.27 6.73 8.23
CA ALA A 478 -18.58 6.05 9.49
C ALA A 478 -17.94 6.75 10.69
N TRP A 479 -16.66 7.14 10.57
CA TRP A 479 -15.98 7.91 11.61
C TRP A 479 -16.60 9.29 11.84
N CYS A 480 -16.95 10.00 10.76
CA CYS A 480 -17.62 11.29 10.84
C CYS A 480 -18.99 11.18 11.53
N VAL A 481 -19.79 10.17 11.16
CA VAL A 481 -21.08 9.90 11.82
C VAL A 481 -20.86 9.59 13.29
N PHE A 482 -19.96 8.68 13.60
CA PHE A 482 -19.73 8.23 14.96
C PHE A 482 -19.36 9.42 15.85
N ARG A 483 -18.36 10.23 15.51
CA ARG A 483 -17.95 11.38 16.33
C ARG A 483 -18.98 12.50 16.44
N LEU A 484 -19.74 12.76 15.38
CA LEU A 484 -20.67 13.91 15.37
C LEU A 484 -22.09 13.53 15.79
N LEU A 485 -22.38 12.23 15.96
CA LEU A 485 -23.68 11.76 16.41
C LEU A 485 -24.16 12.44 17.70
N PRO A 486 -23.31 12.67 18.74
CA PRO A 486 -23.75 13.32 19.96
C PRO A 486 -24.26 14.73 19.71
N PHE A 487 -23.63 15.51 18.84
CA PHE A 487 -24.11 16.86 18.50
C PHE A 487 -25.38 16.86 17.66
N ILE A 488 -25.63 15.78 16.90
CA ILE A 488 -26.77 15.69 15.99
C ILE A 488 -28.03 15.26 16.74
N VAL A 489 -27.91 14.25 17.60
CA VAL A 489 -29.07 13.63 18.28
C VAL A 489 -29.00 13.66 19.81
N GLY A 490 -27.87 13.99 20.43
CA GLY A 490 -27.66 13.84 21.88
C GLY A 490 -28.69 14.55 22.75
N ASN A 491 -29.15 15.75 22.34
CA ASN A 491 -30.24 16.47 23.02
C ASN A 491 -31.59 15.73 23.05
N CYS A 492 -31.78 14.74 22.17
CA CYS A 492 -32.99 13.94 22.11
C CYS A 492 -32.86 12.62 22.86
N ILE A 493 -31.66 12.28 23.36
CA ILE A 493 -31.39 11.02 24.05
C ILE A 493 -31.27 11.29 25.56
N PRO A 494 -32.06 10.62 26.41
CA PRO A 494 -31.92 10.73 27.85
C PRO A 494 -30.56 10.26 28.35
N VAL A 495 -29.98 10.95 29.34
CA VAL A 495 -28.71 10.56 30.00
C VAL A 495 -28.80 9.17 30.64
N THR A 496 -30.01 8.73 31.01
CA THR A 496 -30.27 7.39 31.57
C THR A 496 -30.36 6.29 30.52
N ASN A 497 -30.24 6.59 29.21
CA ASN A 497 -30.34 5.59 28.16
C ASN A 497 -29.10 4.66 28.16
N GLU A 498 -29.30 3.39 28.50
CA GLU A 498 -28.21 2.41 28.62
C GLU A 498 -27.46 2.16 27.29
N ASN A 499 -28.15 2.20 26.15
CA ASN A 499 -27.50 2.02 24.84
C ASN A 499 -26.70 3.27 24.42
N TRP A 500 -27.06 4.44 24.94
CA TRP A 500 -26.25 5.65 24.81
C TRP A 500 -24.99 5.59 25.69
N LYS A 501 -25.10 5.08 26.92
CA LYS A 501 -23.91 4.82 27.77
C LYS A 501 -22.96 3.83 27.10
N LEU A 502 -23.48 2.80 26.45
CA LEU A 502 -22.69 1.86 25.66
C LEU A 502 -22.03 2.53 24.44
N TYR A 503 -22.69 3.51 23.82
CA TYR A 503 -22.09 4.35 22.77
C TYR A 503 -20.93 5.19 23.30
N LEU A 504 -21.09 5.81 24.48
CA LEU A 504 -20.05 6.61 25.13
C LEU A 504 -18.84 5.74 25.51
N LEU A 505 -19.08 4.54 26.04
CA LEU A 505 -18.00 3.57 26.32
C LEU A 505 -17.25 3.17 25.03
N LEU A 506 -17.95 2.99 23.92
CA LEU A 506 -17.30 2.77 22.63
C LEU A 506 -16.49 3.98 22.19
N ALA A 507 -16.94 5.21 22.49
CA ALA A 507 -16.20 6.43 22.17
C ALA A 507 -14.89 6.51 22.97
N ASP A 508 -14.90 6.19 24.27
CA ASP A 508 -13.69 6.09 25.09
C ASP A 508 -12.68 5.06 24.52
N ILE A 509 -13.18 3.90 24.09
CA ILE A 509 -12.36 2.86 23.44
C ILE A 509 -11.72 3.40 22.16
N MET A 510 -12.51 4.05 21.30
CA MET A 510 -12.02 4.57 20.03
C MET A 510 -11.01 5.70 20.24
N ASP A 511 -11.18 6.52 21.27
CA ASP A 511 -10.25 7.60 21.60
C ASP A 511 -8.84 7.08 21.88
N VAL A 512 -8.71 5.93 22.56
CA VAL A 512 -7.39 5.31 22.79
C VAL A 512 -6.88 4.58 21.54
N ILE A 513 -7.73 3.85 20.82
CA ILE A 513 -7.32 3.08 19.62
C ILE A 513 -6.75 4.00 18.53
N PHE A 514 -7.32 5.20 18.35
CA PHE A 514 -6.88 6.16 17.35
C PHE A 514 -5.83 7.16 17.87
N ALA A 515 -5.37 7.02 19.12
CA ALA A 515 -4.38 7.91 19.70
C ALA A 515 -3.02 7.77 19.00
N PRO A 516 -2.33 8.88 18.72
CA PRO A 516 -0.97 8.86 18.17
C PRO A 516 0.09 8.49 19.22
N VAL A 517 -0.27 8.58 20.50
CA VAL A 517 0.57 8.25 21.66
C VAL A 517 -0.29 7.57 22.70
N VAL A 518 0.17 6.46 23.27
CA VAL A 518 -0.53 5.68 24.29
C VAL A 518 0.39 5.43 25.49
N THR A 519 -0.16 5.34 26.70
CA THR A 519 0.59 5.00 27.92
C THR A 519 0.19 3.62 28.44
N ASP A 520 0.99 3.01 29.30
CA ASP A 520 0.65 1.73 29.95
C ASP A 520 -0.72 1.80 30.67
N ILE A 521 -1.01 2.91 31.37
CA ILE A 521 -2.30 3.13 32.06
C ILE A 521 -3.48 3.13 31.08
N LEU A 522 -3.32 3.80 29.93
CA LEU A 522 -4.37 3.80 28.90
C LEU A 522 -4.58 2.41 28.30
N LEU A 523 -3.54 1.56 28.23
CA LEU A 523 -3.68 0.19 27.74
C LEU A 523 -4.47 -0.70 28.71
N GLU A 524 -4.21 -0.59 30.02
CA GLU A 524 -4.98 -1.30 31.04
C GLU A 524 -6.45 -0.88 31.01
N GLN A 525 -6.70 0.43 30.90
CA GLN A 525 -8.05 0.97 30.80
C GLN A 525 -8.75 0.55 29.50
N LEU A 526 -8.01 0.49 28.39
CA LEU A 526 -8.52 0.02 27.11
C LEU A 526 -8.94 -1.46 27.17
N ASP A 527 -8.12 -2.34 27.74
CA ASP A 527 -8.43 -3.76 27.89
C ASP A 527 -9.71 -3.99 28.71
N TYR A 528 -9.82 -3.26 29.83
CA TYR A 528 -11.01 -3.29 30.68
C TYR A 528 -12.26 -2.79 29.94
N ASN A 529 -12.17 -1.61 29.32
CA ASN A 529 -13.31 -0.98 28.63
C ASN A 529 -13.79 -1.86 27.46
N ILE A 530 -12.86 -2.43 26.68
CA ILE A 530 -13.19 -3.34 25.59
C ILE A 530 -13.91 -4.58 26.11
N SER A 531 -13.43 -5.19 27.20
CA SER A 531 -14.05 -6.38 27.81
C SER A 531 -15.47 -6.09 28.32
N VAL A 532 -15.67 -4.94 28.97
CA VAL A 532 -16.99 -4.48 29.43
C VAL A 532 -17.92 -4.22 28.25
N PHE A 533 -17.49 -3.45 27.26
CA PHE A 533 -18.27 -3.16 26.05
C PHE A 533 -18.68 -4.45 25.33
N TYR A 534 -17.74 -5.38 25.15
CA TYR A 534 -17.98 -6.65 24.46
C TYR A 534 -19.01 -7.50 25.22
N SER A 535 -18.87 -7.61 26.54
CA SER A 535 -19.82 -8.34 27.40
C SER A 535 -21.22 -7.75 27.34
N GLN A 536 -21.33 -6.42 27.39
CA GLN A 536 -22.62 -5.72 27.28
C GLN A 536 -23.24 -5.94 25.90
N MET A 537 -22.46 -5.85 24.81
CA MET A 537 -22.91 -6.14 23.45
C MET A 537 -23.43 -7.59 23.30
N LEU A 538 -22.78 -8.57 23.93
CA LEU A 538 -23.28 -9.96 23.94
C LEU A 538 -24.62 -10.09 24.66
N CYS A 539 -24.86 -9.29 25.70
CA CYS A 539 -26.11 -9.29 26.45
C CYS A 539 -27.26 -8.63 25.68
N VAL A 540 -27.02 -7.44 25.12
CA VAL A 540 -28.10 -6.61 24.53
C VAL A 540 -28.26 -6.75 23.01
N ALA A 541 -27.23 -7.23 22.31
CA ALA A 541 -27.13 -7.16 20.86
C ALA A 541 -26.28 -8.28 20.24
N LYS A 542 -26.41 -9.51 20.77
CA LYS A 542 -25.59 -10.67 20.37
C LYS A 542 -25.52 -10.90 18.86
N GLU A 543 -26.62 -10.65 18.13
CA GLU A 543 -26.69 -10.84 16.68
C GLU A 543 -25.86 -9.83 15.86
N PHE A 544 -25.51 -8.69 16.46
CA PHE A 544 -24.67 -7.65 15.87
C PHE A 544 -23.19 -7.90 16.09
N VAL A 545 -22.82 -8.76 17.05
CA VAL A 545 -21.43 -9.14 17.28
C VAL A 545 -20.90 -9.95 16.08
N LYS A 546 -19.79 -9.48 15.52
CA LYS A 546 -19.09 -10.06 14.36
C LYS A 546 -17.63 -10.35 14.74
N PRO A 547 -16.88 -11.14 13.95
CA PRO A 547 -15.46 -11.41 14.20
C PRO A 547 -14.60 -10.16 14.44
N LYS A 548 -14.93 -9.03 13.80
CA LYS A 548 -14.23 -7.75 14.00
C LYS A 548 -14.32 -7.22 15.44
N PHE A 549 -15.41 -7.49 16.15
CA PHE A 549 -15.51 -7.16 17.59
C PHE A 549 -14.53 -8.01 18.40
N HIS A 550 -14.38 -9.29 18.05
CA HIS A 550 -13.44 -10.18 18.74
C HIS A 550 -11.99 -9.74 18.50
N PHE A 551 -11.63 -9.31 17.28
CA PHE A 551 -10.28 -8.81 17.02
C PHE A 551 -9.93 -7.58 17.89
N MET A 552 -10.92 -6.74 18.18
CA MET A 552 -10.75 -5.59 19.09
C MET A 552 -10.36 -6.01 20.52
N LEU A 553 -10.80 -7.18 21.02
CA LEU A 553 -10.38 -7.69 22.34
C LEU A 553 -8.86 -7.78 22.47
N HIS A 554 -8.14 -7.98 21.37
CA HIS A 554 -6.68 -8.11 21.38
C HIS A 554 -5.95 -6.76 21.34
N TYR A 555 -6.64 -5.62 21.21
CA TYR A 555 -6.00 -4.36 20.82
C TYR A 555 -5.08 -3.80 21.89
N ALA A 556 -5.38 -3.94 23.18
CA ALA A 556 -4.47 -3.51 24.24
C ALA A 556 -3.12 -4.24 24.14
N ARG A 557 -3.15 -5.57 24.05
CA ARG A 557 -1.95 -6.40 23.83
C ARG A 557 -1.25 -6.06 22.51
N LEU A 558 -2.00 -5.87 21.43
CA LEU A 558 -1.41 -5.58 20.11
C LEU A 558 -0.78 -4.17 20.03
N ILE A 559 -1.32 -3.17 20.72
CA ILE A 559 -0.67 -1.86 20.87
C ILE A 559 0.61 -2.01 21.70
N GLN A 560 0.62 -2.82 22.76
CA GLN A 560 1.84 -3.10 23.51
C GLN A 560 2.93 -3.76 22.65
N GLN A 561 2.54 -4.63 21.70
CA GLN A 561 3.47 -5.26 20.77
C GLN A 561 3.98 -4.30 19.69
N HIS A 562 3.12 -3.45 19.14
CA HIS A 562 3.40 -2.69 17.92
C HIS A 562 3.52 -1.18 18.11
N GLY A 563 3.33 -0.66 19.32
CA GLY A 563 3.04 0.77 19.50
C GLY A 563 1.67 1.17 18.93
N PRO A 564 1.40 2.47 18.77
CA PRO A 564 0.10 2.96 18.31
C PRO A 564 -0.27 2.43 16.91
N LEU A 565 -1.40 1.72 16.81
CA LEU A 565 -1.82 1.02 15.59
C LEU A 565 -2.23 1.95 14.44
N ARG A 566 -2.46 3.24 14.73
CA ARG A 566 -2.75 4.28 13.71
C ARG A 566 -1.66 4.40 12.66
N TYR A 567 -0.40 4.06 12.98
CA TYR A 567 0.69 4.10 12.02
C TYR A 567 0.77 2.85 11.13
N LEU A 568 -0.01 1.81 11.44
CA LEU A 568 -0.02 0.52 10.75
C LEU A 568 -1.33 0.20 10.01
N TRP A 569 -2.35 1.06 10.09
CA TRP A 569 -3.63 0.89 9.40
C TRP A 569 -3.55 1.04 7.87
N CYS A 570 -4.55 0.53 7.13
CA CYS A 570 -4.50 0.53 5.66
C CYS A 570 -5.04 1.80 4.97
N MET A 571 -5.51 2.80 5.73
CA MET A 571 -6.29 3.94 5.20
C MET A 571 -5.58 4.74 4.09
N ARG A 572 -4.28 4.98 4.22
CA ARG A 572 -3.50 5.74 3.22
C ARG A 572 -3.16 4.91 1.98
N PHE A 573 -3.12 3.59 2.11
CA PHE A 573 -2.88 2.66 1.01
C PHE A 573 -4.13 2.49 0.15
N GLU A 574 -5.32 2.49 0.76
CA GLU A 574 -6.57 2.61 -0.01
C GLU A 574 -6.63 3.91 -0.83
N SER A 575 -6.15 5.01 -0.23
CA SER A 575 -6.02 6.28 -0.95
C SER A 575 -5.00 6.17 -2.09
N TYR A 576 -3.89 5.44 -1.89
CA TYR A 576 -2.89 5.18 -2.92
C TYR A 576 -3.44 4.35 -4.09
N HIS A 577 -4.35 3.38 -3.85
CA HIS A 577 -5.03 2.64 -4.94
C HIS A 577 -5.74 3.56 -5.92
N ARG A 578 -6.17 4.75 -5.50
CA ARG A 578 -6.75 5.75 -6.41
C ARG A 578 -5.76 6.19 -7.49
N LYS A 579 -4.46 6.31 -7.17
CA LYS A 579 -3.40 6.58 -8.16
C LYS A 579 -3.34 5.44 -9.17
N VAL A 580 -3.31 4.18 -8.71
CA VAL A 580 -3.29 3.00 -9.59
C VAL A 580 -4.53 2.96 -10.50
N LYS A 581 -5.73 3.06 -9.92
CA LYS A 581 -7.00 3.06 -10.66
C LYS A 581 -7.07 4.22 -11.66
N LYS A 582 -6.56 5.40 -11.32
CA LYS A 582 -6.49 6.56 -12.22
C LYS A 582 -5.63 6.27 -13.44
N VAL A 583 -4.46 5.63 -13.28
CA VAL A 583 -3.61 5.24 -14.41
C VAL A 583 -4.36 4.31 -15.35
N VAL A 584 -5.00 3.26 -14.82
CA VAL A 584 -5.76 2.30 -15.64
C VAL A 584 -6.93 2.98 -16.36
N ASN A 585 -7.73 3.78 -15.65
CA ASN A 585 -8.88 4.48 -16.21
C ASN A 585 -8.50 5.51 -17.29
N THR A 586 -7.33 6.16 -17.13
CA THR A 586 -6.86 7.18 -18.07
C THR A 586 -6.24 6.55 -19.31
N THR A 587 -5.41 5.53 -19.12
CA THR A 587 -4.74 4.84 -20.25
C THR A 587 -5.70 4.00 -21.07
N LYS A 588 -6.76 3.46 -20.44
CA LYS A 588 -7.72 2.52 -21.05
C LYS A 588 -7.03 1.34 -21.76
N ASN A 589 -5.79 1.03 -21.36
CA ASN A 589 -4.99 -0.05 -21.92
C ASN A 589 -4.99 -1.21 -20.93
N PHE A 590 -5.62 -2.31 -21.35
CA PHE A 590 -5.71 -3.52 -20.55
C PHE A 590 -4.69 -4.60 -20.95
N LYS A 591 -3.81 -4.31 -21.92
CA LYS A 591 -2.68 -5.17 -22.28
C LYS A 591 -1.57 -4.95 -21.25
N ASN A 592 -1.26 -5.99 -20.46
CA ASN A 592 -0.30 -5.96 -19.36
C ASN A 592 -0.49 -4.73 -18.44
N VAL A 593 -1.63 -4.72 -17.73
CA VAL A 593 -2.00 -3.63 -16.82
C VAL A 593 -0.93 -3.38 -15.76
N CYS A 594 -0.33 -4.44 -15.21
CA CYS A 594 0.73 -4.33 -14.21
C CYS A 594 1.90 -3.49 -14.71
N HIS A 595 2.34 -3.71 -15.94
CA HIS A 595 3.46 -2.98 -16.51
C HIS A 595 3.11 -1.51 -16.77
N SER A 596 1.94 -1.26 -17.36
CA SER A 596 1.46 0.10 -17.64
C SER A 596 1.36 0.93 -16.36
N VAL A 597 0.82 0.34 -15.29
CA VAL A 597 0.73 0.99 -13.98
C VAL A 597 2.11 1.21 -13.37
N ALA A 598 2.95 0.16 -13.33
CA ALA A 598 4.28 0.24 -12.74
C ALA A 598 5.13 1.35 -13.39
N VAL A 599 5.18 1.41 -14.72
CA VAL A 599 5.93 2.44 -15.45
C VAL A 599 5.41 3.84 -15.16
N ARG A 600 4.09 4.04 -15.11
CA ARG A 600 3.53 5.37 -14.87
C ARG A 600 3.75 5.85 -13.45
N ILE A 601 3.63 4.95 -12.47
CA ILE A 601 3.93 5.23 -11.06
C ILE A 601 5.42 5.53 -10.88
N GLN A 602 6.31 4.74 -11.46
CA GLN A 602 7.75 4.97 -11.37
C GLN A 602 8.16 6.31 -12.00
N ARG A 603 7.59 6.68 -13.16
CA ARG A 603 7.81 8.02 -13.74
C ARG A 603 7.33 9.15 -12.82
N GLN A 604 6.19 8.97 -12.15
CA GLN A 604 5.71 9.93 -11.17
C GLN A 604 6.67 10.01 -9.97
N LYS A 605 7.22 8.89 -9.52
CA LYS A 605 8.23 8.86 -8.44
C LYS A 605 9.51 9.58 -8.82
N CYS A 606 10.02 9.39 -10.04
CA CYS A 606 11.18 10.14 -10.51
C CYS A 606 10.94 11.66 -10.50
N TYR A 607 9.72 12.11 -10.81
CA TYR A 607 9.36 13.52 -10.70
C TYR A 607 9.29 13.98 -9.24
N GLU A 608 8.56 13.25 -8.38
CA GLU A 608 8.45 13.54 -6.94
C GLU A 608 9.83 13.59 -6.25
N GLN A 609 10.79 12.77 -6.70
CA GLN A 609 12.16 12.70 -6.16
C GLN A 609 13.17 13.59 -6.90
N SER A 610 12.78 14.31 -7.96
CA SER A 610 13.68 15.26 -8.63
C SER A 610 13.84 16.58 -7.87
N GLU A 611 12.98 16.81 -6.87
CA GLU A 611 13.01 17.99 -6.02
C GLU A 611 14.21 17.94 -5.05
N THR A 612 14.75 19.12 -4.69
CA THR A 612 15.91 19.24 -3.78
C THR A 612 15.61 18.65 -2.39
N LEU A 613 14.34 18.66 -1.99
CA LEU A 613 13.85 18.14 -0.71
C LEU A 613 12.76 17.09 -0.99
N CYS A 614 12.99 15.84 -0.57
CA CYS A 614 12.08 14.71 -0.78
C CYS A 614 10.97 14.60 0.29
N LEU A 615 11.30 14.93 1.54
CA LEU A 615 10.41 14.85 2.70
C LEU A 615 9.74 16.18 3.03
N CYS A 616 10.40 17.28 2.69
CA CYS A 616 9.99 18.62 3.07
C CYS A 616 8.84 19.11 2.18
N ASP A 617 7.65 19.24 2.76
CA ASP A 617 6.52 20.01 2.21
C ASP A 617 6.57 21.48 2.68
N ASP A 618 7.71 21.93 3.21
CA ASP A 618 7.88 23.22 3.90
C ASP A 618 7.90 24.40 2.91
N TYR A 619 6.96 24.41 1.95
CA TYR A 619 6.58 25.63 1.26
C TYR A 619 5.42 26.25 2.01
N VAL A 620 5.58 27.53 2.31
CA VAL A 620 4.53 28.34 2.91
C VAL A 620 3.65 28.87 1.79
N ASP A 621 2.43 28.36 1.69
CA ASP A 621 1.45 28.87 0.72
C ASP A 621 0.39 29.74 1.41
N PHE A 622 0.35 31.01 1.03
CA PHE A 622 -0.60 31.98 1.54
C PHE A 622 -1.70 32.23 0.51
N SER A 623 -2.96 32.15 0.95
CA SER A 623 -4.09 32.65 0.16
C SER A 623 -4.50 34.05 0.62
N ASN A 624 -4.76 34.94 -0.34
CA ASN A 624 -5.29 36.29 -0.13
C ASN A 624 -4.45 37.15 0.84
N ARG A 625 -3.12 37.18 0.65
CA ARG A 625 -2.21 37.98 1.48
C ARG A 625 -2.54 39.46 1.33
N LYS A 626 -2.81 40.14 2.44
CA LYS A 626 -3.10 41.58 2.50
C LYS A 626 -2.19 42.24 3.53
N SER A 627 -1.70 43.44 3.22
CA SER A 627 -1.00 44.26 4.21
C SER A 627 -2.00 44.70 5.29
N ILE A 628 -1.55 44.72 6.55
CA ILE A 628 -2.35 45.11 7.71
C ILE A 628 -1.54 46.05 8.59
N ASP A 629 -2.17 47.09 9.12
CA ASP A 629 -1.53 47.98 10.09
C ASP A 629 -1.58 47.35 11.49
N LEU A 630 -0.54 47.59 12.30
CA LEU A 630 -0.53 47.23 13.73
C LEU A 630 -1.65 47.91 14.50
N PHE A 631 -2.09 49.10 14.08
CA PHE A 631 -3.21 49.80 14.72
C PHE A 631 -4.56 49.14 14.48
N ASP A 632 -4.69 48.31 13.44
CA ASP A 632 -5.91 47.54 13.14
C ASP A 632 -6.01 46.25 13.96
N LEU A 633 -4.92 45.88 14.66
CA LEU A 633 -4.85 44.69 15.50
C LEU A 633 -5.22 45.00 16.96
N PRO A 634 -5.76 44.03 17.72
CA PRO A 634 -6.00 44.18 19.15
C PRO A 634 -4.71 44.54 19.90
N THR A 635 -4.80 45.40 20.93
CA THR A 635 -3.63 45.93 21.65
C THR A 635 -2.63 44.86 22.08
N GLN A 636 -3.09 43.74 22.67
CA GLN A 636 -2.23 42.63 23.10
C GLN A 636 -1.46 41.99 21.93
N VAL A 637 -2.10 41.87 20.77
CA VAL A 637 -1.49 41.31 19.54
C VAL A 637 -0.47 42.29 19.00
N SER A 638 -0.81 43.58 18.92
CA SER A 638 0.10 44.62 18.45
C SER A 638 1.34 44.73 19.34
N ASP A 639 1.18 44.63 20.66
CA ASP A 639 2.30 44.70 21.61
C ASP A 639 3.20 43.46 21.55
N PHE A 640 2.63 42.27 21.33
CA PHE A 640 3.41 41.06 21.05
C PHE A 640 4.20 41.15 19.74
N VAL A 641 3.58 41.63 18.65
CA VAL A 641 4.29 41.78 17.37
C VAL A 641 5.41 42.82 17.48
N LYS A 642 5.20 43.89 18.25
CA LYS A 642 6.25 44.88 18.57
C LYS A 642 7.38 44.28 19.41
N SER A 643 7.12 43.29 20.28
CA SER A 643 8.17 42.66 21.09
C SER A 643 9.04 41.69 20.29
N LEU A 644 8.49 41.05 19.26
CA LEU A 644 9.21 40.13 18.38
C LEU A 644 10.06 40.83 17.31
N THR A 645 9.80 42.10 17.03
CA THR A 645 10.45 42.83 15.94
C THR A 645 11.21 44.04 16.46
N THR A 646 12.39 44.35 15.90
CA THR A 646 13.12 45.61 16.16
C THR A 646 12.46 46.82 15.48
N LEU A 647 11.26 46.65 14.91
CA LEU A 647 10.66 47.60 13.99
C LEU A 647 9.91 48.72 14.69
N LYS A 648 10.33 49.95 14.39
CA LYS A 648 9.53 51.18 14.57
C LYS A 648 8.56 51.45 13.40
N THR A 649 8.56 50.64 12.33
CA THR A 649 7.76 50.87 11.10
C THR A 649 7.15 49.59 10.51
N VAL A 650 5.86 49.69 10.16
CA VAL A 650 4.85 48.61 10.00
C VAL A 650 4.76 48.03 8.56
N GLN A 651 5.66 48.39 7.65
CA GLN A 651 5.41 48.20 6.20
C GLN A 651 5.45 46.75 5.67
N SER A 652 5.83 45.74 6.45
CA SER A 652 5.96 44.34 5.99
C SER A 652 5.06 43.33 6.70
N LEU A 653 4.14 43.77 7.56
CA LEU A 653 3.17 42.87 8.21
C LEU A 653 2.01 42.57 7.26
N CYS A 654 1.75 41.28 7.05
CA CYS A 654 0.65 40.83 6.21
C CYS A 654 -0.24 39.82 6.94
N CYS A 655 -1.55 39.92 6.74
CA CYS A 655 -2.53 38.92 7.15
C CYS A 655 -2.93 38.03 5.98
N SER A 656 -3.31 36.79 6.27
CA SER A 656 -3.82 35.82 5.28
C SER A 656 -5.03 35.06 5.82
N SER A 657 -5.89 34.58 4.92
CA SER A 657 -7.06 33.77 5.32
C SER A 657 -6.72 32.31 5.59
N THR A 658 -5.67 31.80 4.93
CA THR A 658 -5.16 30.45 5.13
C THR A 658 -3.65 30.44 4.96
N VAL A 659 -2.99 29.50 5.63
CA VAL A 659 -1.60 29.15 5.40
C VAL A 659 -1.44 27.64 5.38
N TYR A 660 -0.66 27.14 4.43
CA TYR A 660 -0.19 25.76 4.45
C TYR A 660 1.24 25.74 4.98
N CYS A 661 1.50 24.96 6.02
CA CYS A 661 2.82 24.83 6.63
C CYS A 661 2.96 23.44 7.26
N ASN A 662 4.11 22.79 7.09
CA ASN A 662 4.44 21.49 7.69
C ASN A 662 3.40 20.38 7.43
N GLY A 663 2.80 20.36 6.24
CA GLY A 663 1.76 19.38 5.89
C GLY A 663 0.34 19.75 6.36
N THR A 664 0.20 20.78 7.19
CA THR A 664 -1.05 21.21 7.80
C THR A 664 -1.58 22.48 7.13
N LYS A 665 -2.86 22.45 6.77
CA LYS A 665 -3.59 23.65 6.33
C LYS A 665 -4.28 24.29 7.52
N TYR A 666 -3.87 25.50 7.87
CA TYR A 666 -4.50 26.35 8.88
C TYR A 666 -5.41 27.37 8.21
N CYS A 667 -6.62 27.51 8.72
CA CYS A 667 -7.62 28.45 8.23
C CYS A 667 -8.23 29.23 9.40
N LEU A 668 -8.59 30.50 9.19
CA LEU A 668 -9.29 31.26 10.22
C LEU A 668 -10.53 30.52 10.75
N GLY A 669 -10.72 30.55 12.06
CA GLY A 669 -11.77 29.83 12.78
C GLY A 669 -11.43 28.38 13.17
N ASP A 670 -10.33 27.81 12.67
CA ASP A 670 -9.84 26.50 13.11
C ASP A 670 -9.49 26.54 14.60
N VAL A 671 -9.71 25.43 15.31
CA VAL A 671 -9.28 25.27 16.70
C VAL A 671 -8.07 24.35 16.78
N LEU A 672 -7.04 24.79 17.49
CA LEU A 672 -5.79 24.06 17.71
C LEU A 672 -5.75 23.52 19.14
N ILE A 673 -5.12 22.35 19.33
CA ILE A 673 -4.71 21.87 20.65
C ILE A 673 -3.27 22.34 20.85
N VAL A 674 -3.09 23.40 21.62
CA VAL A 674 -1.76 24.05 21.76
C VAL A 674 -0.91 23.29 22.77
N ASN A 675 -1.50 22.88 23.89
CA ASN A 675 -0.82 22.13 24.93
C ASN A 675 -1.84 21.31 25.75
N VAL A 676 -1.35 20.53 26.71
CA VAL A 676 -2.14 19.80 27.70
C VAL A 676 -1.60 20.17 29.08
N TYR A 677 -2.48 20.59 29.98
CA TYR A 677 -2.11 20.90 31.36
C TYR A 677 -3.04 20.14 32.30
N ASP A 678 -2.46 19.31 33.18
CA ASP A 678 -3.24 18.49 34.14
C ASP A 678 -4.36 17.70 33.45
N GLU A 679 -3.99 16.96 32.39
CA GLU A 679 -4.90 16.19 31.52
C GLU A 679 -5.98 17.02 30.78
N CYS A 680 -5.97 18.34 30.94
CA CYS A 680 -6.91 19.25 30.31
C CYS A 680 -6.28 19.90 29.05
N PRO A 681 -6.90 19.77 27.87
CA PRO A 681 -6.37 20.38 26.65
C PRO A 681 -6.53 21.90 26.64
N ILE A 682 -5.48 22.60 26.20
CA ILE A 682 -5.51 24.03 25.92
C ILE A 682 -5.94 24.22 24.47
N PHE A 683 -7.22 24.50 24.28
CA PHE A 683 -7.77 24.82 22.97
C PHE A 683 -7.56 26.29 22.63
N ALA A 684 -7.15 26.57 21.39
CA ALA A 684 -6.99 27.92 20.91
C ALA A 684 -7.58 28.11 19.52
N LYS A 685 -8.51 29.05 19.39
CA LYS A 685 -9.23 29.34 18.14
C LYS A 685 -8.47 30.37 17.30
N LEU A 686 -8.14 30.03 16.07
CA LEU A 686 -7.37 30.86 15.15
C LEU A 686 -8.16 32.09 14.69
N GLN A 687 -7.66 33.28 15.04
CA GLN A 687 -8.28 34.57 14.71
C GLN A 687 -7.53 35.30 13.60
N TYR A 688 -6.19 35.26 13.64
CA TYR A 688 -5.35 35.88 12.61
C TYR A 688 -4.18 34.96 12.24
N ILE A 689 -3.82 34.98 10.96
CA ILE A 689 -2.59 34.41 10.46
C ILE A 689 -1.74 35.59 10.01
N LEU A 690 -0.71 35.89 10.80
CA LEU A 690 0.22 36.98 10.53
C LEU A 690 1.48 36.40 9.88
N SER A 691 2.00 37.12 8.90
CA SER A 691 3.26 36.81 8.24
C SER A 691 4.16 38.04 8.26
N TYR A 692 5.39 37.83 8.68
CA TYR A 692 6.42 38.85 8.76
C TYR A 692 7.72 38.27 8.18
N TYR A 693 8.13 38.76 7.01
CA TYR A 693 9.13 38.10 6.16
C TYR A 693 8.81 36.61 5.98
N ASP A 694 9.69 35.72 6.45
CA ASP A 694 9.57 34.26 6.37
C ASP A 694 8.94 33.63 7.62
N SER A 695 8.60 34.44 8.64
CA SER A 695 8.00 33.97 9.88
C SER A 695 6.48 34.04 9.84
N ILE A 696 5.82 32.97 10.32
CA ILE A 696 4.37 32.87 10.44
C ILE A 696 4.00 32.84 11.92
N ILE A 697 3.01 33.63 12.30
CA ILE A 697 2.46 33.66 13.65
C ILE A 697 0.96 33.40 13.54
N LEU A 698 0.51 32.32 14.19
CA LEU A 698 -0.90 32.01 14.39
C LEU A 698 -1.35 32.73 15.66
N VAL A 699 -2.20 33.74 15.51
CA VAL A 699 -2.78 34.48 16.62
C VAL A 699 -4.13 33.85 16.94
N THR A 700 -4.22 33.26 18.12
CA THR A 700 -5.38 32.47 18.54
C THR A 700 -5.98 33.05 19.83
N LYS A 701 -7.28 32.83 20.05
CA LYS A 701 -7.94 33.11 21.34
C LYS A 701 -8.06 31.84 22.16
N PHE A 702 -7.74 31.91 23.44
CA PHE A 702 -7.92 30.79 24.35
C PHE A 702 -9.40 30.43 24.48
N LEU A 703 -9.68 29.13 24.42
CA LEU A 703 -11.00 28.56 24.65
C LEU A 703 -10.93 27.74 25.94
N ARG A 704 -11.57 28.24 27.01
CA ARG A 704 -11.63 27.55 28.30
C ARG A 704 -12.55 26.32 28.18
N PRO A 705 -12.04 25.09 28.38
CA PRO A 705 -12.82 23.87 28.23
C PRO A 705 -13.53 23.43 29.51
N SER A 706 -14.61 22.69 29.33
CA SER A 706 -15.30 21.87 30.31
C SER A 706 -15.78 20.60 29.63
N PHE A 707 -15.37 19.42 30.09
CA PHE A 707 -15.81 18.17 29.46
C PHE A 707 -17.28 17.89 29.76
N ASN A 708 -18.04 17.49 28.73
CA ASN A 708 -19.42 17.06 28.84
C ASN A 708 -19.51 15.59 28.42
N SER A 709 -19.74 14.72 29.41
CA SER A 709 -19.77 13.27 29.20
C SER A 709 -20.96 12.80 28.35
N HIS A 710 -22.10 13.50 28.38
CA HIS A 710 -23.27 13.13 27.57
C HIS A 710 -23.03 13.32 26.06
N PHE A 711 -22.20 14.30 25.72
CA PHE A 711 -21.79 14.58 24.34
C PHE A 711 -20.44 13.99 23.94
N HIS A 712 -19.71 13.41 24.89
CA HIS A 712 -18.32 12.97 24.70
C HIS A 712 -17.45 14.07 24.06
N ALA A 713 -17.55 15.29 24.60
CA ALA A 713 -16.96 16.47 23.96
C ALA A 713 -16.67 17.58 24.98
N TYR A 714 -15.79 18.51 24.60
CA TYR A 714 -15.50 19.68 25.42
C TYR A 714 -16.44 20.83 25.06
N CYS A 715 -17.26 21.27 26.02
CA CYS A 715 -17.93 22.56 25.97
C CYS A 715 -16.89 23.65 26.21
N VAL A 716 -16.90 24.71 25.39
CA VAL A 716 -15.87 25.75 25.44
C VAL A 716 -16.44 27.16 25.50
N ARG A 717 -15.76 28.02 26.24
CA ARG A 717 -16.03 29.46 26.30
C ARG A 717 -14.80 30.24 25.82
N GLU A 718 -15.03 31.16 24.89
CA GLU A 718 -13.99 32.04 24.35
C GLU A 718 -13.59 33.07 25.41
N THR A 719 -12.29 33.23 25.67
CA THR A 719 -11.75 34.25 26.60
C THR A 719 -11.20 35.45 25.82
N GLU A 720 -10.74 36.47 26.54
CA GLU A 720 -10.03 37.61 25.96
C GLU A 720 -8.52 37.39 25.83
N ASP A 721 -8.03 36.24 26.29
CA ASP A 721 -6.61 35.93 26.29
C ASP A 721 -6.17 35.43 24.91
N TYR A 722 -5.09 36.01 24.40
CA TYR A 722 -4.46 35.56 23.15
C TYR A 722 -3.34 34.56 23.43
N ILE A 723 -3.29 33.52 22.60
CA ILE A 723 -2.18 32.56 22.53
C ILE A 723 -1.54 32.70 21.15
N PHE A 724 -0.22 32.84 21.12
CA PHE A 724 0.56 32.96 19.89
C PHE A 724 1.26 31.63 19.62
N VAL A 725 1.03 31.05 18.44
CA VAL A 725 1.54 29.73 18.08
C VAL A 725 2.32 29.84 16.78
N GLN A 726 3.53 29.28 16.75
CA GLN A 726 4.23 29.05 15.49
C GLN A 726 3.70 27.77 14.85
N PRO A 727 3.35 27.75 13.55
CA PRO A 727 2.89 26.53 12.90
C PRO A 727 3.85 25.35 13.10
N GLY A 728 3.32 24.19 13.48
CA GLY A 728 4.07 22.98 13.75
C GLY A 728 4.53 22.81 15.21
N TYR A 729 4.31 23.81 16.06
CA TYR A 729 4.59 23.73 17.51
C TYR A 729 3.34 23.43 18.35
N GLU A 730 2.16 23.36 17.74
CA GLU A 730 0.99 22.83 18.42
C GLU A 730 1.18 21.37 18.86
N ARG A 731 0.52 20.98 19.95
CA ARG A 731 0.63 19.63 20.52
C ARG A 731 0.26 18.54 19.51
N TYR A 732 -0.80 18.78 18.74
CA TYR A 732 -1.22 17.91 17.65
C TYR A 732 -1.44 18.74 16.38
N PRO A 733 -0.96 18.27 15.21
CA PRO A 733 -1.08 19.00 13.95
C PRO A 733 -2.53 19.08 13.42
N GLU A 734 -3.48 18.43 14.09
CA GLU A 734 -4.85 18.29 13.66
C GLU A 734 -5.68 19.52 14.06
N CYS A 735 -6.09 20.32 13.06
CA CYS A 735 -7.04 21.39 13.31
C CYS A 735 -8.47 20.83 13.46
N LEU A 736 -9.18 21.33 14.47
CA LEU A 736 -10.54 20.92 14.84
C LEU A 736 -11.59 21.97 14.42
N ASP A 737 -12.81 21.51 14.24
CA ASP A 737 -13.99 22.35 13.99
C ASP A 737 -14.70 22.69 15.31
N LEU A 738 -15.33 23.87 15.36
CA LEU A 738 -16.15 24.33 16.47
C LEU A 738 -17.64 24.16 16.14
N TYR A 739 -18.35 23.38 16.93
CA TYR A 739 -19.77 23.07 16.72
C TYR A 739 -20.66 23.85 17.67
N LYS A 740 -21.82 24.32 17.20
CA LYS A 740 -22.84 24.94 18.07
C LYS A 740 -23.97 23.94 18.30
N VAL A 741 -24.27 23.65 19.55
CA VAL A 741 -25.43 22.87 19.97
C VAL A 741 -26.22 23.77 20.92
N ASP A 742 -27.45 24.10 20.52
CA ASP A 742 -28.28 25.16 21.13
C ASP A 742 -27.52 26.48 21.25
N ASP A 743 -27.17 26.90 22.48
CA ASP A 743 -26.41 28.12 22.76
C ASP A 743 -24.97 27.88 23.23
N GLU A 744 -24.56 26.62 23.32
CA GLU A 744 -23.22 26.22 23.72
C GLU A 744 -22.34 25.87 22.51
N LYS A 745 -21.02 26.00 22.71
CA LYS A 745 -20.02 25.68 21.69
C LYS A 745 -19.24 24.45 22.14
N PHE A 746 -19.08 23.49 21.25
CA PHE A 746 -18.43 22.21 21.53
C PHE A 746 -17.27 21.94 20.58
N ILE A 747 -16.28 21.23 21.09
CA ILE A 747 -15.16 20.66 20.35
C ILE A 747 -15.14 19.16 20.61
N HIS A 748 -15.11 18.37 19.54
CA HIS A 748 -14.83 16.94 19.62
C HIS A 748 -13.38 16.70 19.18
N VAL A 749 -12.60 16.02 20.02
CA VAL A 749 -11.22 15.63 19.75
C VAL A 749 -11.19 14.31 18.99
N PHE A 750 -10.23 14.05 18.11
CA PHE A 750 -10.26 12.82 17.30
C PHE A 750 -9.74 11.57 18.03
N HIS A 751 -9.11 11.76 19.19
CA HIS A 751 -8.53 10.71 20.01
C HIS A 751 -8.26 11.25 21.42
N CYS A 752 -7.88 10.38 22.35
CA CYS A 752 -7.49 10.79 23.69
C CYS A 752 -6.25 11.69 23.65
N ILE A 753 -6.16 12.59 24.62
CA ILE A 753 -5.10 13.59 24.72
C ILE A 753 -4.19 13.20 25.88
N SER A 754 -2.89 13.04 25.62
CA SER A 754 -1.90 12.68 26.63
C SER A 754 -0.96 13.85 26.93
N GLY A 755 -0.79 14.14 28.22
CA GLY A 755 0.28 15.02 28.70
C GLY A 755 1.61 14.26 28.63
N GLN A 756 2.50 14.66 27.73
CA GLN A 756 3.92 14.28 27.75
C GLN A 756 4.75 15.47 28.20
#